data_AF-A0A428S6U9-F1
#
_entry.id   AF-A0A428S6U9-F1
#
_cell.length_a   1.000
_cell.length_b   1.000
_cell.length_c   1.000
_cell.angle_alpha   90.00
_cell.angle_beta   90.00
_cell.angle_gamma   90.00
#
_symmetry.space_group_name_H-M   'P 1'
#
loop_
_entity.id
_entity.type
_entity.pdbx_description
1 polymer ?
#
loop_
_entity_poly.entity_id
_entity_poly.type
_entity_poly.pdbx_seq_one_letter_code
_entity_poly.pdbx_strand_id
1 'polypeptide(L)'
;MAQAQEPMDGPLGHCVSRRCRLCRFPIEMGEMVIADVNGWLSPAYAYKESARYYEDKHMLLQGCRADCDHEEGEEGQVPCFHVECRKYASWPDDQGLIRTTEYTYEPTTREDERRVNRTRLLLGKRLQQVLTQLPAEVCFVIAGEFVREFAAMATEQLWQNRPRELEPSDIHNRIDMHVRARYVYIDGIRYVESLSSSPWAQGELVVDPATSSNIDAIHLLEDHIGVRQILFSSTEHSQKLESLLSTPVRGAWWRSIPFSTTVFYASFDGVKLRGIKVDERGPRPVPSAAMQEKSTFKDVVWSRPMYPAHEPELRYWDLNSWEIEEEARNEMVPTWNPWTRFRFRIASFDCNDPAVTGYSVCFMSGIRGIYAHREGEELTMYGDVDMYTRKGVWMHMPIDSNERITAIWVRCADNTSHSGLMFQTNKGRQVMFGYRVDGENRLDEEHLWTALPGVSASPFRLYSKLSYRGVDQIAIQPSETLAEDPTPQMKPWPELASSTPRWHQYSALSLKNVARITPCRRKVHFRTGTFWVITGIMVQYANGRRACAGEFRMDCVGESMWVDHTSSLELGFSVGKDNEAGVWLAKVDTTRSDDEPVIWKSVRWEGMLQWWLHGDGCCEIYHLDGAGHLFQVQLDGIERG
;
A
#
# COMPACT_ATOMS: atom_id res chain seq x y z
N MET A 1 -34.88 -27.65 -35.88
CA MET A 1 -34.48 -27.47 -34.47
C MET A 1 -33.00 -27.75 -34.39
N ALA A 2 -32.18 -26.70 -34.50
CA ALA A 2 -30.75 -26.80 -34.29
C ALA A 2 -30.52 -26.77 -32.77
N GLN A 3 -29.92 -27.83 -32.22
CA GLN A 3 -29.47 -27.83 -30.84
C GLN A 3 -28.35 -26.80 -30.74
N ALA A 4 -28.57 -25.77 -29.92
CA ALA A 4 -27.54 -24.85 -29.51
C ALA A 4 -26.47 -25.66 -28.77
N GLN A 5 -25.24 -25.57 -29.29
CA GLN A 5 -24.06 -26.14 -28.67
C GLN A 5 -23.77 -25.28 -27.44
N GLU A 6 -23.87 -25.88 -26.25
CA GLU A 6 -23.44 -25.23 -25.01
C GLU A 6 -21.99 -24.75 -25.17
N PRO A 7 -21.63 -23.54 -24.70
CA PRO A 7 -20.27 -23.06 -24.81
C PRO A 7 -19.36 -24.01 -24.03
N MET A 8 -18.34 -24.55 -24.69
CA MET A 8 -17.26 -25.28 -24.02
C MET A 8 -16.61 -24.30 -23.04
N ASP A 9 -16.84 -24.50 -21.75
CA ASP A 9 -16.19 -23.73 -20.69
C ASP A 9 -14.67 -23.78 -20.90
N GLY A 10 -14.04 -22.60 -20.95
CA GLY A 10 -12.59 -22.50 -21.02
C GLY A 10 -11.94 -23.08 -19.76
N PRO A 11 -10.60 -23.32 -19.80
CA PRO A 11 -9.91 -23.87 -18.64
C PRO A 11 -10.03 -22.95 -17.43
N LEU A 12 -10.33 -23.52 -16.25
CA LEU A 12 -10.47 -22.77 -15.00
C LEU A 12 -9.15 -22.10 -14.63
N GLY A 13 -9.19 -20.77 -14.51
CA GLY A 13 -8.04 -19.94 -14.12
C GLY A 13 -7.92 -19.88 -12.61
N HIS A 14 -6.85 -20.44 -12.06
CA HIS A 14 -6.53 -20.35 -10.65
C HIS A 14 -5.34 -19.42 -10.42
N CYS A 15 -5.49 -18.55 -9.43
CA CYS A 15 -4.42 -17.70 -8.99
C CYS A 15 -3.61 -18.33 -7.86
N VAL A 16 -2.31 -18.42 -8.06
CA VAL A 16 -1.36 -19.01 -7.12
C VAL A 16 -0.76 -17.94 -6.22
N SER A 17 -0.84 -18.17 -4.91
CA SER A 17 -0.32 -17.27 -3.89
C SER A 17 1.13 -16.86 -4.13
N ARG A 18 1.47 -15.61 -3.81
CA ARG A 18 2.84 -15.07 -3.87
C ARG A 18 3.69 -15.50 -2.68
N ARG A 19 3.14 -16.24 -1.73
CA ARG A 19 3.86 -16.67 -0.52
C ARG A 19 3.88 -18.17 -0.41
N CYS A 20 5.02 -18.69 0.04
CA CYS A 20 5.08 -20.08 0.43
C CYS A 20 4.30 -20.28 1.74
N ARG A 21 3.32 -21.18 1.77
CA ARG A 21 2.47 -21.41 2.95
C ARG A 21 3.15 -22.19 4.09
N LEU A 22 4.42 -22.57 3.92
CA LEU A 22 5.25 -23.17 4.96
C LEU A 22 6.20 -22.14 5.58
N CYS A 23 7.11 -21.58 4.78
CA CYS A 23 8.08 -20.60 5.29
C CYS A 23 7.50 -19.17 5.39
N ARG A 24 6.34 -18.91 4.79
CA ARG A 24 5.62 -17.61 4.74
C ARG A 24 6.40 -16.46 4.08
N PHE A 25 7.52 -16.74 3.42
CA PHE A 25 8.26 -15.74 2.65
C PHE A 25 7.67 -15.56 1.24
N PRO A 26 7.87 -14.38 0.63
CA PRO A 26 7.54 -14.15 -0.77
C PRO A 26 8.24 -15.15 -1.68
N ILE A 27 7.57 -15.49 -2.78
CA ILE A 27 8.08 -16.30 -3.87
C ILE A 27 8.52 -15.35 -4.98
N GLU A 28 9.80 -15.42 -5.35
CA GLU A 28 10.33 -14.62 -6.43
C GLU A 28 10.05 -15.25 -7.80
N MET A 29 10.00 -14.42 -8.84
CA MET A 29 9.81 -14.89 -10.20
C MET A 29 10.96 -15.80 -10.63
N GLY A 30 10.61 -16.97 -11.16
CA GLY A 30 11.57 -18.00 -11.55
C GLY A 30 11.85 -19.04 -10.46
N GLU A 31 11.47 -18.80 -9.21
CA GLU A 31 11.64 -19.79 -8.15
C GLU A 31 10.78 -21.02 -8.37
N MET A 32 11.31 -22.19 -8.00
CA MET A 32 10.62 -23.46 -8.18
C MET A 32 9.61 -23.70 -7.05
N VAL A 33 8.35 -23.89 -7.43
CA VAL A 33 7.23 -24.03 -6.52
C VAL A 33 6.30 -25.18 -6.87
N ILE A 34 5.44 -25.53 -5.92
CA ILE A 34 4.36 -26.50 -6.03
C ILE A 34 3.09 -25.80 -5.54
N ALA A 35 2.01 -25.90 -6.31
CA ALA A 35 0.69 -25.37 -5.95
C ALA A 35 -0.22 -26.50 -5.49
N ASP A 36 -1.11 -26.22 -4.55
CA ASP A 36 -2.12 -27.15 -4.03
C ASP A 36 -3.52 -26.67 -4.39
N VAL A 37 -4.10 -27.28 -5.43
CA VAL A 37 -5.45 -26.98 -5.91
C VAL A 37 -6.38 -28.06 -5.36
N ASN A 38 -7.12 -27.75 -4.30
CA ASN A 38 -8.11 -28.64 -3.69
C ASN A 38 -7.54 -30.04 -3.34
N GLY A 39 -6.31 -30.09 -2.81
CA GLY A 39 -5.60 -31.32 -2.46
C GLY A 39 -4.82 -31.94 -3.62
N TRP A 40 -4.99 -31.45 -4.86
CA TRP A 40 -4.13 -31.84 -5.98
C TRP A 40 -2.88 -30.98 -6.05
N LEU A 41 -1.73 -31.64 -6.14
CA LEU A 41 -0.44 -31.01 -6.12
C LEU A 41 0.15 -30.95 -7.51
N SER A 42 0.49 -29.75 -7.93
CA SER A 42 1.13 -29.58 -9.22
C SER A 42 2.57 -30.14 -9.23
N PRO A 43 3.05 -30.64 -10.38
CA PRO A 43 4.48 -30.84 -10.60
C PRO A 43 5.25 -29.53 -10.40
N ALA A 44 6.47 -29.62 -9.88
CA ALA A 44 7.31 -28.45 -9.63
C ALA A 44 7.49 -27.58 -10.88
N TYR A 45 7.30 -26.27 -10.72
CA TYR A 45 7.43 -25.31 -11.82
C TYR A 45 8.00 -23.98 -11.37
N ALA A 46 8.62 -23.25 -12.30
CA ALA A 46 9.09 -21.89 -12.06
C ALA A 46 7.89 -20.93 -11.94
N TYR A 47 7.83 -20.19 -10.84
CA TYR A 47 6.79 -19.18 -10.58
C TYR A 47 6.87 -18.05 -11.61
N LYS A 48 5.74 -17.73 -12.25
CA LYS A 48 5.66 -16.73 -13.33
C LYS A 48 4.32 -16.01 -13.26
N GLU A 49 4.33 -14.77 -13.75
CA GLU A 49 3.09 -14.00 -13.97
C GLU A 49 2.23 -14.59 -15.08
N SER A 50 2.83 -15.25 -16.08
CA SER A 50 2.09 -15.89 -17.17
C SER A 50 1.42 -17.16 -16.68
N ALA A 51 0.15 -17.36 -17.03
CA ALA A 51 -0.57 -18.59 -16.74
C ALA A 51 0.14 -19.82 -17.33
N ARG A 52 0.17 -20.91 -16.56
CA ARG A 52 0.66 -22.22 -16.96
C ARG A 52 -0.52 -23.17 -17.13
N TYR A 53 -0.67 -23.73 -18.32
CA TYR A 53 -1.75 -24.67 -18.63
C TYR A 53 -1.39 -26.11 -18.26
N TYR A 54 -2.31 -26.80 -17.59
CA TYR A 54 -2.28 -28.22 -17.30
C TYR A 54 -3.43 -28.90 -18.06
N GLU A 55 -3.08 -29.53 -19.18
CA GLU A 55 -4.05 -30.11 -20.11
C GLU A 55 -4.85 -31.27 -19.48
N ASP A 56 -4.19 -32.10 -18.68
CA ASP A 56 -4.79 -33.26 -17.98
C ASP A 56 -5.82 -32.86 -16.92
N LYS A 57 -5.73 -31.63 -16.41
CA LYS A 57 -6.61 -31.06 -15.41
C LYS A 57 -7.54 -29.97 -15.96
N HIS A 58 -7.36 -29.61 -17.22
CA HIS A 58 -8.04 -28.49 -17.88
C HIS A 58 -8.03 -27.19 -17.05
N MET A 59 -6.85 -26.85 -16.49
CA MET A 59 -6.70 -25.68 -15.60
C MET A 59 -5.49 -24.82 -15.95
N LEU A 60 -5.55 -23.55 -15.55
CA LEU A 60 -4.48 -22.57 -15.68
C LEU A 60 -4.01 -22.13 -14.29
N LEU A 61 -2.71 -22.26 -14.02
CA LEU A 61 -2.10 -21.73 -12.81
C LEU A 61 -1.35 -20.44 -13.13
N GLN A 62 -1.79 -19.32 -12.57
CA GLN A 62 -1.17 -18.02 -12.79
C GLN A 62 -0.64 -17.46 -11.48
N GLY A 63 0.60 -16.96 -11.45
CA GLY A 63 1.09 -16.23 -10.29
C GLY A 63 0.26 -14.96 -10.06
N CYS A 64 -0.15 -14.73 -8.82
CA CYS A 64 -0.95 -13.57 -8.41
C CYS A 64 -0.38 -12.24 -8.91
N ARG A 65 -1.26 -11.32 -9.26
CA ARG A 65 -1.00 -9.93 -9.66
C ARG A 65 -1.88 -8.98 -8.85
N ALA A 66 -1.51 -7.69 -8.82
CA ALA A 66 -2.25 -6.66 -8.08
C ALA A 66 -3.66 -6.40 -8.62
N ASP A 67 -3.96 -6.91 -9.81
CA ASP A 67 -5.21 -6.78 -10.55
C ASP A 67 -5.92 -8.13 -10.76
N CYS A 68 -5.56 -9.18 -10.00
CA CYS A 68 -6.25 -10.46 -10.16
C CYS A 68 -7.53 -10.55 -9.33
N ASP A 69 -8.57 -11.16 -9.92
CA ASP A 69 -9.92 -11.28 -9.35
C ASP A 69 -10.12 -12.52 -8.46
N HIS A 70 -9.06 -13.26 -8.08
CA HIS A 70 -9.11 -14.46 -7.18
C HIS A 70 -9.47 -14.15 -5.72
N GLU A 71 -10.11 -13.02 -5.62
CA GLU A 71 -9.95 -11.97 -4.68
C GLU A 71 -11.40 -11.37 -4.59
N GLU A 72 -12.24 -11.55 -5.62
CA GLU A 72 -13.70 -11.37 -5.53
C GLU A 72 -14.47 -12.71 -5.39
N GLY A 73 -13.78 -13.87 -5.39
CA GLY A 73 -14.40 -15.21 -5.38
C GLY A 73 -14.23 -16.04 -4.09
N GLU A 74 -15.09 -17.05 -3.91
CA GLU A 74 -15.05 -17.99 -2.77
C GLU A 74 -13.78 -18.87 -2.72
N GLU A 75 -13.07 -19.03 -3.85
CA GLU A 75 -11.95 -19.97 -3.99
C GLU A 75 -10.58 -19.44 -3.51
N GLY A 76 -10.45 -18.12 -3.26
CA GLY A 76 -9.24 -17.50 -2.74
C GLY A 76 -7.96 -17.74 -3.59
N GLN A 77 -6.80 -17.48 -2.99
CA GLN A 77 -5.51 -17.85 -3.60
C GLN A 77 -5.23 -19.34 -3.40
N VAL A 78 -4.81 -20.01 -4.46
CA VAL A 78 -4.27 -21.36 -4.39
C VAL A 78 -2.99 -21.36 -3.54
N PRO A 79 -2.94 -22.15 -2.44
CA PRO A 79 -1.73 -22.34 -1.65
C PRO A 79 -0.53 -22.74 -2.49
N CYS A 80 0.61 -22.12 -2.20
CA CYS A 80 1.85 -22.34 -2.93
C CYS A 80 2.98 -22.67 -1.96
N PHE A 81 3.97 -23.46 -2.41
CA PHE A 81 5.09 -23.90 -1.59
C PHE A 81 6.39 -23.87 -2.37
N HIS A 82 7.47 -23.34 -1.76
CA HIS A 82 8.82 -23.57 -2.27
C HIS A 82 9.14 -25.06 -2.25
N VAL A 83 9.74 -25.57 -3.33
CA VAL A 83 10.13 -26.98 -3.45
C VAL A 83 11.09 -27.40 -2.32
N GLU A 84 11.95 -26.50 -1.87
CA GLU A 84 12.92 -26.77 -0.81
C GLU A 84 12.27 -26.86 0.58
N CYS A 85 11.34 -25.96 0.89
CA CYS A 85 10.59 -25.97 2.13
C CYS A 85 9.85 -27.31 2.35
N ARG A 86 9.39 -27.95 1.26
CA ARG A 86 8.74 -29.28 1.30
C ARG A 86 9.65 -30.38 1.84
N LYS A 87 10.97 -30.25 1.75
CA LYS A 87 11.90 -31.27 2.29
C LYS A 87 11.89 -31.31 3.82
N TYR A 88 11.45 -30.22 4.44
CA TYR A 88 11.60 -29.97 5.88
C TYR A 88 10.28 -29.80 6.62
N ALA A 89 9.15 -29.93 5.92
CA ALA A 89 7.83 -29.91 6.52
C ALA A 89 6.97 -31.03 5.92
N SER A 90 6.34 -31.83 6.77
CA SER A 90 5.39 -32.86 6.34
C SER A 90 4.13 -32.26 5.71
N TRP A 91 3.46 -33.05 4.88
CA TRP A 91 2.23 -32.65 4.19
C TRP A 91 1.17 -32.21 5.21
N PRO A 92 0.59 -31.02 5.05
CA PRO A 92 -0.69 -30.76 5.68
C PRO A 92 -1.76 -31.50 4.87
N ASP A 93 -1.96 -32.78 5.18
CA ASP A 93 -3.30 -33.39 4.98
C ASP A 93 -4.35 -32.63 5.82
N ASP A 94 -3.86 -31.85 6.79
CA ASP A 94 -4.60 -31.00 7.71
C ASP A 94 -4.75 -29.57 7.16
N GLN A 95 -5.92 -29.27 6.59
CA GLN A 95 -6.38 -27.91 6.24
C GLN A 95 -6.19 -26.89 7.37
N GLY A 96 -6.07 -27.33 8.63
CA GLY A 96 -5.77 -26.47 9.78
C GLY A 96 -4.41 -25.80 9.72
N LEU A 97 -3.36 -26.46 9.20
CA LEU A 97 -2.05 -25.83 9.07
C LEU A 97 -2.10 -24.69 8.05
N ILE A 98 -2.76 -24.92 6.90
CA ILE A 98 -2.93 -23.90 5.86
C ILE A 98 -3.64 -22.69 6.46
N ARG A 99 -4.76 -22.87 7.18
CA ARG A 99 -5.45 -21.76 7.87
C ARG A 99 -4.56 -21.03 8.87
N THR A 100 -3.73 -21.76 9.62
CA THR A 100 -2.83 -21.17 10.62
C THR A 100 -1.74 -20.28 10.01
N THR A 101 -1.27 -20.61 8.81
CA THR A 101 -0.22 -19.85 8.12
C THR A 101 -0.77 -18.73 7.25
N GLU A 102 -2.09 -18.51 7.28
CA GLU A 102 -2.77 -17.51 6.49
C GLU A 102 -2.50 -16.09 6.96
N TYR A 103 -2.24 -15.22 5.99
CA TYR A 103 -2.05 -13.81 6.25
C TYR A 103 -3.40 -13.10 6.16
N THR A 104 -3.73 -12.29 7.17
CA THR A 104 -4.93 -11.45 7.15
C THR A 104 -4.84 -10.36 6.08
N TYR A 105 -3.60 -9.93 5.76
CA TYR A 105 -3.29 -9.00 4.69
C TYR A 105 -1.83 -9.17 4.28
N GLU A 106 -1.49 -8.74 3.07
CA GLU A 106 -0.10 -8.78 2.60
C GLU A 106 0.76 -7.75 3.37
N PRO A 107 1.87 -8.17 4.00
CA PRO A 107 2.77 -7.27 4.70
C PRO A 107 3.63 -6.46 3.70
N THR A 108 4.30 -5.44 4.22
CA THR A 108 5.25 -4.64 3.44
C THR A 108 6.57 -5.38 3.23
N THR A 109 7.31 -5.04 2.17
CA THR A 109 8.67 -5.53 1.90
C THR A 109 9.57 -5.33 3.13
N ARG A 110 9.42 -4.18 3.79
CA ARG A 110 10.17 -3.87 5.02
C ARG A 110 9.88 -4.87 6.14
N GLU A 111 8.64 -5.32 6.29
CA GLU A 111 8.33 -6.32 7.30
C GLU A 111 8.87 -7.71 6.91
N ASP A 112 8.89 -8.05 5.62
CA ASP A 112 9.57 -9.25 5.14
C ASP A 112 11.08 -9.23 5.43
N GLU A 113 11.77 -8.13 5.15
CA GLU A 113 13.19 -7.96 5.46
C GLU A 113 13.46 -8.07 6.96
N ARG A 114 12.61 -7.46 7.79
CA ARG A 114 12.71 -7.61 9.25
C ARG A 114 12.52 -9.05 9.68
N ARG A 115 11.58 -9.76 9.06
CA ARG A 115 11.34 -11.18 9.35
C ARG A 115 12.56 -12.02 8.95
N VAL A 116 13.13 -11.82 7.76
CA VAL A 116 14.39 -12.47 7.33
C VAL A 116 15.49 -12.25 8.36
N ASN A 117 15.75 -11.00 8.72
CA ASN A 117 16.80 -10.64 9.68
C ASN A 117 16.56 -11.28 11.06
N ARG A 118 15.32 -11.27 11.53
CA ARG A 118 14.95 -11.86 12.81
C ARG A 118 15.10 -13.38 12.80
N THR A 119 14.66 -14.05 11.75
CA THR A 119 14.81 -15.50 11.56
C THR A 119 16.29 -15.88 11.52
N ARG A 120 17.10 -15.13 10.77
CA ARG A 120 18.57 -15.28 10.76
C ARG A 120 19.17 -15.11 12.15
N LEU A 121 18.73 -14.12 12.92
CA LEU A 121 19.22 -13.87 14.28
C LEU A 121 18.84 -15.00 15.25
N LEU A 122 17.61 -15.50 15.18
CA LEU A 122 17.12 -16.60 16.00
C LEU A 122 17.91 -17.89 15.71
N LEU A 123 18.05 -18.24 14.44
CA LEU A 123 18.81 -19.41 14.02
C LEU A 123 20.30 -19.25 14.36
N GLY A 124 20.91 -18.10 14.08
CA GLY A 124 22.32 -17.85 14.36
C GLY A 124 22.66 -17.98 15.84
N LYS A 125 21.81 -17.45 16.74
CA LYS A 125 21.96 -17.65 18.19
C LYS A 125 21.86 -19.11 18.58
N ARG A 126 20.93 -19.87 17.97
CA ARG A 126 20.80 -21.31 18.25
C ARG A 126 22.01 -22.09 17.73
N LEU A 127 22.52 -21.76 16.55
CA LEU A 127 23.71 -22.37 15.98
C LEU A 127 24.94 -22.12 16.84
N GLN A 128 25.11 -20.93 17.43
CA GLN A 128 26.21 -20.68 18.36
C GLN A 128 26.18 -21.58 19.61
N GLN A 129 24.98 -21.91 20.09
CA GLN A 129 24.83 -22.80 21.24
C GLN A 129 25.18 -24.25 20.90
N VAL A 130 24.95 -24.67 19.66
CA VAL A 130 25.14 -26.07 19.21
C VAL A 130 26.52 -26.28 18.59
N LEU A 131 26.97 -25.34 17.77
CA LEU A 131 28.24 -25.33 17.04
C LEU A 131 29.24 -24.43 17.76
N THR A 132 29.54 -24.76 19.01
CA THR A 132 30.38 -23.95 19.91
C THR A 132 31.81 -23.73 19.41
N GLN A 133 32.24 -24.52 18.42
CA GLN A 133 33.55 -24.41 17.77
C GLN A 133 33.62 -23.36 16.66
N LEU A 134 32.47 -22.88 16.17
CA LEU A 134 32.41 -21.87 15.12
C LEU A 134 32.32 -20.47 15.72
N PRO A 135 33.01 -19.47 15.14
CA PRO A 135 32.80 -18.08 15.48
C PRO A 135 31.35 -17.64 15.24
N ALA A 136 30.89 -16.67 16.03
CA ALA A 136 29.53 -16.14 15.97
C ALA A 136 29.16 -15.67 14.55
N GLU A 137 30.10 -15.04 13.87
CA GLU A 137 29.97 -14.52 12.51
C GLU A 137 29.67 -15.65 11.52
N VAL A 138 30.39 -16.77 11.63
CA VAL A 138 30.20 -17.94 10.77
C VAL A 138 28.81 -18.55 11.01
N CYS A 139 28.38 -18.65 12.28
CA CYS A 139 27.02 -19.10 12.59
C CYS A 139 25.95 -18.20 11.98
N PHE A 140 26.13 -16.87 12.00
CA PHE A 140 25.17 -15.95 11.37
C PHE A 140 25.23 -15.95 9.84
N VAL A 141 26.37 -16.27 9.23
CA VAL A 141 26.47 -16.51 7.78
C VAL A 141 25.68 -17.76 7.42
N ILE A 142 25.96 -18.89 8.09
CA ILE A 142 25.21 -20.14 7.89
C ILE A 142 23.70 -19.90 8.10
N ALA A 143 23.33 -19.18 9.16
CA ALA A 143 21.92 -18.87 9.42
C ALA A 143 21.25 -18.05 8.32
N GLY A 144 22.01 -17.23 7.59
CA GLY A 144 21.52 -16.47 6.45
C GLY A 144 21.13 -17.35 5.27
N GLU A 145 21.84 -18.45 5.06
CA GLU A 145 21.59 -19.41 3.98
C GLU A 145 20.35 -20.27 4.21
N PHE A 146 19.94 -20.48 5.48
CA PHE A 146 18.86 -21.40 5.86
C PHE A 146 17.60 -20.71 6.39
N VAL A 147 17.40 -19.42 6.08
CA VAL A 147 16.27 -18.63 6.61
C VAL A 147 14.91 -19.26 6.26
N ARG A 148 14.74 -19.73 5.01
CA ARG A 148 13.46 -20.24 4.52
C ARG A 148 13.15 -21.62 5.09
N GLU A 149 14.12 -22.51 5.09
CA GLU A 149 14.05 -23.88 5.62
C GLU A 149 13.76 -23.84 7.10
N PHE A 150 14.50 -23.01 7.86
CA PHE A 150 14.27 -22.87 9.28
C PHE A 150 12.87 -22.31 9.59
N ALA A 151 12.39 -21.34 8.80
CA ALA A 151 11.02 -20.85 8.95
C ALA A 151 9.96 -21.91 8.63
N ALA A 152 10.19 -22.77 7.62
CA ALA A 152 9.30 -23.88 7.30
C ALA A 152 9.25 -24.92 8.44
N MET A 153 10.41 -25.31 8.97
CA MET A 153 10.50 -26.21 10.12
C MET A 153 9.84 -25.62 11.37
N ALA A 154 10.05 -24.32 11.63
CA ALA A 154 9.43 -23.63 12.76
C ALA A 154 7.91 -23.62 12.65
N THR A 155 7.37 -23.40 11.45
CA THR A 155 5.92 -23.49 11.18
C THR A 155 5.38 -24.91 11.44
N GLU A 156 6.06 -25.95 10.98
CA GLU A 156 5.66 -27.34 11.25
C GLU A 156 5.71 -27.65 12.74
N GLN A 157 6.81 -27.30 13.42
CA GLN A 157 6.98 -27.51 14.85
C GLN A 157 5.91 -26.79 15.67
N LEU A 158 5.55 -25.56 15.27
CA LEU A 158 4.47 -24.79 15.89
C LEU A 158 3.13 -25.54 15.78
N TRP A 159 2.83 -26.11 14.62
CA TRP A 159 1.60 -26.89 14.41
C TRP A 159 1.57 -28.19 15.21
N GLN A 160 2.70 -28.90 15.29
CA GLN A 160 2.81 -30.15 16.03
C GLN A 160 2.68 -29.94 17.56
N ASN A 161 3.14 -28.79 18.07
CA ASN A 161 3.13 -28.46 19.51
C ASN A 161 1.94 -27.60 19.93
N ARG A 162 0.93 -27.44 19.07
CA ARG A 162 -0.27 -26.65 19.39
C ARG A 162 -1.04 -27.23 20.58
N PRO A 163 -1.86 -26.41 21.28
CA PRO A 163 -2.77 -26.91 22.31
C PRO A 163 -3.75 -27.92 21.72
N ARG A 164 -3.66 -29.20 22.11
CA ARG A 164 -4.55 -30.26 21.60
C ARG A 164 -5.93 -30.22 22.25
N GLU A 165 -6.03 -29.53 23.37
CA GLU A 165 -7.26 -29.32 24.12
C GLU A 165 -8.17 -28.23 23.53
N LEU A 166 -7.68 -27.44 22.58
CA LEU A 166 -8.43 -26.37 21.94
C LEU A 166 -8.67 -26.69 20.47
N GLU A 167 -9.93 -26.89 20.10
CA GLU A 167 -10.33 -27.00 18.70
C GLU A 167 -10.34 -25.61 18.02
N PRO A 168 -9.91 -25.50 16.75
CA PRO A 168 -10.00 -24.26 15.97
C PRO A 168 -11.44 -23.77 15.86
N SER A 169 -11.83 -22.84 16.73
CA SER A 169 -13.21 -22.39 16.88
C SER A 169 -13.28 -21.07 17.65
N ASP A 170 -14.46 -20.45 17.65
CA ASP A 170 -14.72 -19.26 18.45
C ASP A 170 -14.95 -19.65 19.92
N ILE A 171 -14.09 -19.16 20.81
CA ILE A 171 -14.13 -19.47 22.26
C ILE A 171 -15.00 -18.44 22.98
N HIS A 172 -16.07 -18.89 23.63
CA HIS A 172 -16.95 -18.05 24.44
C HIS A 172 -16.25 -17.51 25.69
N ASN A 173 -16.37 -16.21 25.92
CA ASN A 173 -15.74 -15.51 27.02
C ASN A 173 -16.68 -14.50 27.67
N ARG A 174 -16.47 -14.28 28.98
CA ARG A 174 -17.22 -13.30 29.76
C ARG A 174 -16.31 -12.34 30.53
N ILE A 175 -16.56 -11.03 30.44
CA ILE A 175 -15.78 -9.99 31.14
C ILE A 175 -16.15 -9.86 32.63
N ASP A 176 -17.32 -10.36 33.03
CA ASP A 176 -17.73 -10.40 34.44
C ASP A 176 -17.10 -11.59 35.20
N MET A 177 -16.23 -12.32 34.53
CA MET A 177 -15.38 -13.38 35.08
C MET A 177 -13.91 -13.01 34.91
N HIS A 178 -13.02 -13.70 35.63
CA HIS A 178 -11.58 -13.56 35.39
C HIS A 178 -11.26 -14.07 33.99
N VAL A 179 -10.78 -13.20 33.10
CA VAL A 179 -10.33 -13.59 31.77
C VAL A 179 -8.81 -13.71 31.80
N ARG A 180 -8.30 -14.87 31.35
CA ARG A 180 -6.87 -15.13 31.26
C ARG A 180 -6.41 -15.33 29.83
N ALA A 181 -5.20 -14.88 29.55
CA ALA A 181 -4.55 -14.98 28.25
C ALA A 181 -3.31 -15.87 28.33
N ARG A 182 -3.19 -16.82 27.38
CA ARG A 182 -1.93 -17.52 27.08
C ARG A 182 -1.27 -16.88 25.87
N TYR A 183 0.04 -17.03 25.76
CA TYR A 183 0.82 -16.45 24.68
C TYR A 183 1.71 -17.48 23.99
N VAL A 184 1.88 -17.31 22.69
CA VAL A 184 2.78 -18.11 21.85
C VAL A 184 3.76 -17.19 21.14
N TYR A 185 4.98 -17.67 20.88
CA TYR A 185 5.98 -16.93 20.11
C TYR A 185 6.09 -17.50 18.71
N ILE A 186 5.83 -16.67 17.70
CA ILE A 186 5.94 -17.03 16.29
C ILE A 186 6.96 -16.10 15.68
N ASP A 187 8.01 -16.67 15.09
CA ASP A 187 9.16 -15.93 14.57
C ASP A 187 9.74 -14.96 15.62
N GLY A 188 9.67 -15.28 16.92
CA GLY A 188 10.14 -14.42 18.00
C GLY A 188 9.24 -13.19 18.30
N ILE A 189 8.03 -13.13 17.74
CA ILE A 189 6.99 -12.15 18.12
C ILE A 189 5.97 -12.84 19.03
N ARG A 190 5.57 -12.16 20.10
CA ARG A 190 4.51 -12.63 21.01
C ARG A 190 3.13 -12.42 20.39
N TYR A 191 2.34 -13.48 20.34
CA TYR A 191 0.93 -13.50 19.94
C TYR A 191 0.07 -14.04 21.08
N VAL A 192 -1.20 -13.62 21.14
CA VAL A 192 -2.19 -14.20 22.03
C VAL A 192 -2.53 -15.59 21.51
N GLU A 193 -2.17 -16.63 22.26
CA GLU A 193 -2.48 -18.03 21.93
C GLU A 193 -3.97 -18.28 22.14
N SER A 194 -4.48 -18.00 23.35
CA SER A 194 -5.88 -18.22 23.69
C SER A 194 -6.36 -17.22 24.75
N LEU A 195 -7.68 -16.99 24.78
CA LEU A 195 -8.39 -16.25 25.81
C LEU A 195 -9.49 -17.12 26.40
N SER A 196 -9.52 -17.24 27.72
CA SER A 196 -10.53 -18.03 28.42
C SER A 196 -10.98 -17.38 29.73
N SER A 197 -12.30 -17.32 29.89
CA SER A 197 -12.99 -16.98 31.15
C SER A 197 -13.27 -18.20 32.04
N SER A 198 -12.78 -19.39 31.66
CA SER A 198 -12.92 -20.60 32.47
C SER A 198 -12.23 -20.42 33.82
N PRO A 199 -12.81 -20.90 34.94
CA PRO A 199 -12.13 -20.91 36.24
C PRO A 199 -10.80 -21.67 36.24
N TRP A 200 -10.63 -22.60 35.30
CA TRP A 200 -9.43 -23.42 35.13
C TRP A 200 -8.46 -22.86 34.09
N ALA A 201 -8.76 -21.69 33.52
CA ALA A 201 -7.89 -21.05 32.54
C ALA A 201 -6.53 -20.76 33.16
N GLN A 202 -5.47 -21.05 32.40
CA GLN A 202 -4.10 -20.71 32.76
C GLN A 202 -3.66 -19.44 32.02
N GLY A 203 -2.56 -18.85 32.47
CA GLY A 203 -1.96 -17.67 31.85
C GLY A 203 -2.19 -16.37 32.62
N GLU A 204 -1.82 -15.27 31.98
CA GLU A 204 -1.83 -13.93 32.55
C GLU A 204 -3.27 -13.44 32.71
N LEU A 205 -3.58 -12.81 33.84
CA LEU A 205 -4.89 -12.22 34.08
C LEU A 205 -5.00 -10.93 33.27
N VAL A 206 -5.97 -10.86 32.34
CA VAL A 206 -6.20 -9.69 31.47
C VAL A 206 -7.48 -8.94 31.81
N VAL A 207 -8.43 -9.60 32.48
CA VAL A 207 -9.61 -8.95 33.08
C VAL A 207 -9.78 -9.46 34.50
N ASP A 208 -9.91 -8.54 35.43
CA ASP A 208 -10.29 -8.79 36.80
C ASP A 208 -11.62 -8.06 37.08
N PRO A 209 -12.75 -8.78 37.25
CA PRO A 209 -14.04 -8.16 37.49
C PRO A 209 -14.08 -7.23 38.71
N ALA A 210 -13.20 -7.45 39.70
CA ALA A 210 -13.15 -6.63 40.90
C ALA A 210 -12.54 -5.24 40.67
N THR A 211 -11.65 -5.11 39.68
CA THR A 211 -10.92 -3.86 39.38
C THR A 211 -11.28 -3.26 38.02
N SER A 212 -11.93 -4.03 37.15
CA SER A 212 -12.30 -3.66 35.77
C SER A 212 -13.78 -3.26 35.64
N SER A 213 -14.35 -2.61 36.66
CA SER A 213 -15.71 -2.07 36.57
C SER A 213 -15.76 -1.00 35.48
N ASN A 214 -16.68 -1.14 34.52
CA ASN A 214 -16.92 -0.22 33.39
C ASN A 214 -16.00 -0.38 32.17
N ILE A 215 -15.61 -1.61 31.81
CA ILE A 215 -15.06 -1.86 30.46
C ILE A 215 -16.13 -1.52 29.41
N ASP A 216 -15.80 -0.61 28.50
CA ASP A 216 -16.66 -0.19 27.39
C ASP A 216 -15.99 -0.34 26.01
N ALA A 217 -14.72 -0.72 25.97
CA ALA A 217 -13.98 -0.97 24.75
C ALA A 217 -12.94 -2.10 24.91
N ILE A 218 -12.74 -2.86 23.83
CA ILE A 218 -11.66 -3.83 23.70
C ILE A 218 -10.73 -3.37 22.58
N HIS A 219 -9.45 -3.11 22.90
CA HIS A 219 -8.44 -2.76 21.91
C HIS A 219 -7.57 -3.96 21.58
N LEU A 220 -7.42 -4.25 20.29
CA LEU A 220 -6.59 -5.31 19.76
C LEU A 220 -5.45 -4.71 18.97
N LEU A 221 -4.22 -5.07 19.32
CA LEU A 221 -3.08 -4.84 18.45
C LEU A 221 -2.87 -6.11 17.61
N GLU A 222 -3.05 -6.02 16.31
CA GLU A 222 -2.98 -7.14 15.38
C GLU A 222 -2.08 -6.83 14.17
N ASP A 223 -1.37 -7.83 13.68
CA ASP A 223 -0.62 -7.76 12.43
C ASP A 223 -1.19 -8.72 11.37
N HIS A 224 -0.43 -8.97 10.30
CA HIS A 224 -0.80 -9.90 9.23
C HIS A 224 -0.90 -11.36 9.70
N ILE A 225 -0.32 -11.72 10.85
CA ILE A 225 -0.30 -13.07 11.41
C ILE A 225 -1.40 -13.25 12.48
N GLY A 226 -1.70 -12.25 13.29
CA GLY A 226 -2.77 -12.36 14.28
C GLY A 226 -2.71 -11.33 15.40
N VAL A 227 -3.45 -11.60 16.47
CA VAL A 227 -3.55 -10.69 17.61
C VAL A 227 -2.30 -10.81 18.48
N ARG A 228 -1.58 -9.71 18.64
CA ARG A 228 -0.35 -9.60 19.44
C ARG A 228 -0.63 -9.18 20.88
N GLN A 229 -1.64 -8.35 21.07
CA GLN A 229 -2.02 -7.82 22.38
C GLN A 229 -3.52 -7.50 22.40
N ILE A 230 -4.11 -7.67 23.58
CA ILE A 230 -5.47 -7.29 23.89
C ILE A 230 -5.46 -6.39 25.14
N LEU A 231 -6.28 -5.34 25.11
CA LEU A 231 -6.50 -4.43 26.22
C LEU A 231 -8.00 -4.25 26.42
N PHE A 232 -8.43 -4.38 27.67
CA PHE A 232 -9.80 -4.08 28.07
C PHE A 232 -9.77 -2.73 28.79
N SER A 233 -10.57 -1.78 28.31
CA SER A 233 -10.50 -0.39 28.74
C SER A 233 -11.88 0.18 29.05
N SER A 234 -11.92 1.12 29.98
CA SER A 234 -13.01 2.10 30.11
C SER A 234 -12.76 3.31 29.21
N THR A 235 -13.74 4.20 29.08
CA THR A 235 -13.60 5.47 28.34
C THR A 235 -12.36 6.27 28.78
N GLU A 236 -12.20 6.48 30.09
CA GLU A 236 -11.07 7.26 30.64
C GLU A 236 -9.72 6.61 30.32
N HIS A 237 -9.63 5.28 30.45
CA HIS A 237 -8.39 4.56 30.13
C HIS A 237 -8.09 4.58 28.63
N SER A 238 -9.12 4.49 27.79
CA SER A 238 -8.99 4.57 26.33
C SER A 238 -8.44 5.92 25.89
N GLN A 239 -8.99 7.02 26.41
CA GLN A 239 -8.50 8.37 26.11
C GLN A 239 -7.04 8.55 26.56
N LYS A 240 -6.67 7.99 27.71
CA LYS A 240 -5.28 7.97 28.16
C LYS A 240 -4.39 7.15 27.24
N LEU A 241 -4.85 5.99 26.79
CA LEU A 241 -4.15 5.11 25.85
C LEU A 241 -3.82 5.84 24.54
N GLU A 242 -4.80 6.54 23.96
CA GLU A 242 -4.61 7.36 22.76
C GLU A 242 -3.51 8.42 22.94
N SER A 243 -3.50 9.10 24.10
CA SER A 243 -2.52 10.14 24.39
C SER A 243 -1.09 9.59 24.58
N LEU A 244 -0.97 8.41 25.20
CA LEU A 244 0.32 7.79 25.52
C LEU A 244 0.93 7.05 24.32
N LEU A 245 0.12 6.45 23.47
CA LEU A 245 0.55 5.64 22.33
C LEU A 245 0.48 6.44 21.01
N SER A 246 1.07 7.63 21.04
CA SER A 246 1.16 8.53 19.88
C SER A 246 2.09 8.03 18.76
N THR A 247 2.89 7.00 19.01
CA THR A 247 3.79 6.40 18.01
C THR A 247 3.21 5.10 17.47
N PRO A 248 3.00 4.97 16.15
CA PRO A 248 2.50 3.74 15.55
C PRO A 248 3.40 2.53 15.84
N VAL A 249 2.77 1.39 16.11
CA VAL A 249 3.51 0.12 16.23
C VAL A 249 3.90 -0.35 14.85
N ARG A 250 5.20 -0.57 14.63
CA ARG A 250 5.72 -1.02 13.34
C ARG A 250 5.10 -2.36 12.92
N GLY A 251 4.47 -2.38 11.74
CA GLY A 251 3.91 -3.59 11.13
C GLY A 251 2.64 -4.12 11.81
N ALA A 252 2.02 -3.35 12.71
CA ALA A 252 0.81 -3.76 13.42
C ALA A 252 -0.18 -2.60 13.53
N TRP A 253 -1.43 -2.95 13.76
CA TRP A 253 -2.58 -2.06 13.69
C TRP A 253 -3.48 -2.27 14.90
N TRP A 254 -4.11 -1.20 15.36
CA TRP A 254 -5.04 -1.19 16.47
C TRP A 254 -6.47 -1.27 15.96
N ARG A 255 -7.23 -2.21 16.48
CA ARG A 255 -8.67 -2.29 16.31
C ARG A 255 -9.34 -2.03 17.63
N SER A 256 -10.32 -1.14 17.66
CA SER A 256 -11.07 -0.83 18.86
C SER A 256 -12.50 -1.29 18.68
N ILE A 257 -12.96 -2.16 19.58
CA ILE A 257 -14.28 -2.74 19.53
C ILE A 257 -15.10 -2.12 20.65
N PRO A 258 -16.13 -1.29 20.34
CA PRO A 258 -17.10 -0.86 21.33
C PRO A 258 -17.74 -2.07 22.00
N PHE A 259 -17.89 -2.02 23.31
CA PHE A 259 -18.30 -3.17 24.09
C PHE A 259 -19.32 -2.75 25.15
N SER A 260 -20.54 -3.28 25.06
CA SER A 260 -21.63 -2.96 25.99
C SER A 260 -22.24 -4.19 26.67
N THR A 261 -21.78 -5.38 26.30
CA THR A 261 -22.29 -6.66 26.80
C THR A 261 -21.30 -7.25 27.79
N THR A 262 -21.66 -8.37 28.43
CA THR A 262 -20.69 -9.12 29.25
C THR A 262 -19.98 -10.22 28.46
N VAL A 263 -20.38 -10.48 27.22
CA VAL A 263 -20.01 -11.68 26.43
C VAL A 263 -19.29 -11.30 25.15
N PHE A 264 -18.19 -12.00 24.86
CA PHE A 264 -17.50 -11.93 23.58
C PHE A 264 -16.95 -13.31 23.17
N TYR A 265 -16.60 -13.45 21.90
CA TYR A 265 -16.03 -14.67 21.33
C TYR A 265 -14.63 -14.39 20.81
N ALA A 266 -13.68 -15.23 21.20
CA ALA A 266 -12.28 -15.13 20.81
C ALA A 266 -12.04 -16.12 19.65
N SER A 267 -11.74 -15.60 18.45
CA SER A 267 -11.61 -16.43 17.25
C SER A 267 -10.22 -17.07 17.16
N PHE A 268 -10.14 -18.39 17.34
CA PHE A 268 -8.90 -19.15 17.45
C PHE A 268 -8.67 -20.04 16.22
N ASP A 269 -7.45 -20.00 15.64
CA ASP A 269 -7.11 -20.75 14.43
C ASP A 269 -6.47 -22.13 14.69
N GLY A 270 -6.34 -22.53 15.94
CA GLY A 270 -5.62 -23.74 16.36
C GLY A 270 -4.24 -23.45 16.98
N VAL A 271 -3.68 -22.26 16.78
CA VAL A 271 -2.39 -21.85 17.35
C VAL A 271 -2.43 -20.48 18.01
N LYS A 272 -3.23 -19.55 17.48
CA LYS A 272 -3.33 -18.18 17.98
C LYS A 272 -4.69 -17.56 17.72
N LEU A 273 -4.91 -16.44 18.39
CA LEU A 273 -6.08 -15.61 18.21
C LEU A 273 -5.98 -14.78 16.92
N ARG A 274 -7.06 -14.80 16.14
CA ARG A 274 -7.21 -14.04 14.87
C ARG A 274 -8.13 -12.81 15.00
N GLY A 275 -8.89 -12.72 16.09
CA GLY A 275 -9.73 -11.57 16.39
C GLY A 275 -10.73 -11.83 17.51
N ILE A 276 -11.61 -10.85 17.73
CA ILE A 276 -12.76 -10.95 18.64
C ILE A 276 -14.04 -10.66 17.87
N LYS A 277 -15.10 -11.41 18.22
CA LYS A 277 -16.49 -11.19 17.80
C LYS A 277 -17.31 -10.83 19.03
N VAL A 278 -18.26 -9.92 18.90
CA VAL A 278 -19.17 -9.53 19.97
C VAL A 278 -20.59 -9.93 19.54
N ASP A 279 -21.40 -10.40 20.48
CA ASP A 279 -22.79 -10.78 20.19
C ASP A 279 -23.64 -9.53 19.87
N GLU A 280 -24.05 -9.41 18.60
CA GLU A 280 -24.87 -8.30 18.10
C GLU A 280 -26.31 -8.29 18.65
N ARG A 281 -26.72 -9.37 19.35
CA ARG A 281 -28.06 -9.49 19.98
C ARG A 281 -28.09 -8.97 21.42
N GLY A 282 -26.95 -8.57 21.99
CA GLY A 282 -26.92 -7.91 23.30
C GLY A 282 -27.53 -6.50 23.25
N PRO A 283 -27.86 -5.89 24.41
CA PRO A 283 -28.27 -4.50 24.44
C PRO A 283 -27.17 -3.67 23.77
N ARG A 284 -27.50 -3.08 22.61
CA ARG A 284 -26.65 -2.08 21.96
C ARG A 284 -26.37 -1.02 23.03
N PRO A 285 -25.15 -0.44 23.08
CA PRO A 285 -24.98 0.75 23.90
C PRO A 285 -26.12 1.71 23.52
N VAL A 286 -26.71 2.42 24.50
CA VAL A 286 -27.22 3.76 24.16
C VAL A 286 -25.94 4.48 23.80
N PRO A 287 -25.60 4.61 22.52
CA PRO A 287 -24.34 5.23 22.18
C PRO A 287 -24.44 6.66 22.72
N SER A 288 -23.34 7.23 23.21
CA SER A 288 -23.32 8.69 23.39
C SER A 288 -23.83 9.32 22.09
N ALA A 289 -24.44 10.52 22.13
CA ALA A 289 -24.97 11.12 20.90
C ALA A 289 -23.95 11.11 19.73
N ALA A 290 -22.64 11.20 20.04
CA ALA A 290 -21.53 11.11 19.11
C ALA A 290 -21.26 9.72 18.46
N MET A 291 -21.84 8.64 18.99
CA MET A 291 -21.68 7.27 18.49
C MET A 291 -22.93 6.74 17.76
N GLN A 292 -24.05 7.47 17.77
CA GLN A 292 -25.31 7.06 17.12
C GLN A 292 -25.29 7.26 15.59
N GLU A 293 -24.45 8.16 15.09
CA GLU A 293 -24.43 8.57 13.67
C GLU A 293 -23.35 7.85 12.83
N LYS A 294 -22.43 7.10 13.45
CA LYS A 294 -21.32 6.46 12.73
C LYS A 294 -21.72 5.08 12.21
N SER A 295 -21.79 4.95 10.88
CA SER A 295 -21.86 3.65 10.21
C SER A 295 -20.66 2.80 10.63
N THR A 296 -20.91 1.79 11.47
CA THR A 296 -19.91 0.84 11.96
C THR A 296 -19.49 -0.08 10.81
N PHE A 297 -18.56 0.35 9.97
CA PHE A 297 -17.77 -0.59 9.19
C PHE A 297 -17.00 -1.47 10.18
N LYS A 298 -17.42 -2.73 10.31
CA LYS A 298 -17.05 -3.63 11.41
C LYS A 298 -15.57 -4.06 11.46
N ASP A 299 -14.73 -3.58 10.54
CA ASP A 299 -13.38 -4.08 10.30
C ASP A 299 -12.33 -3.00 9.99
N VAL A 300 -12.47 -1.81 10.58
CA VAL A 300 -11.46 -0.74 10.43
C VAL A 300 -10.34 -0.89 11.47
N VAL A 301 -9.08 -0.79 11.03
CA VAL A 301 -7.92 -0.81 11.92
C VAL A 301 -7.06 0.43 11.73
N TRP A 302 -6.52 0.96 12.83
CA TRP A 302 -5.83 2.24 12.91
C TRP A 302 -4.35 2.06 13.23
N SER A 303 -3.48 2.93 12.72
CA SER A 303 -2.05 2.86 13.03
C SER A 303 -1.71 3.14 14.50
N ARG A 304 -2.66 3.73 15.23
CA ARG A 304 -2.61 4.11 16.64
C ARG A 304 -3.91 3.67 17.32
N PRO A 305 -3.90 3.36 18.63
CA PRO A 305 -5.14 3.07 19.31
C PRO A 305 -6.04 4.30 19.26
N MET A 306 -7.33 4.07 19.05
CA MET A 306 -8.33 5.12 18.98
C MET A 306 -9.54 4.69 19.80
N TYR A 307 -10.06 5.58 20.64
CA TYR A 307 -11.32 5.38 21.31
C TYR A 307 -12.43 5.46 20.26
N PRO A 308 -13.36 4.49 20.20
CA PRO A 308 -14.33 4.43 19.12
C PRO A 308 -15.13 5.72 18.87
N ALA A 309 -15.41 6.52 19.91
CA ALA A 309 -16.09 7.80 19.73
C ALA A 309 -15.23 8.87 19.04
N HIS A 310 -13.90 8.79 19.13
CA HIS A 310 -12.96 9.70 18.48
C HIS A 310 -12.60 9.29 17.04
N GLU A 311 -13.04 8.12 16.57
CA GLU A 311 -12.79 7.66 15.21
C GLU A 311 -13.27 8.70 14.18
N PRO A 312 -12.40 9.19 13.27
CA PRO A 312 -12.81 10.19 12.32
C PRO A 312 -13.90 9.60 11.42
N GLU A 313 -14.93 10.41 11.15
CA GLU A 313 -15.90 10.06 10.13
C GLU A 313 -15.22 10.07 8.77
N LEU A 314 -14.97 8.87 8.24
CA LEU A 314 -14.59 8.70 6.86
C LEU A 314 -15.83 9.04 6.03
N ARG A 315 -15.96 10.30 5.63
CA ARG A 315 -17.00 10.70 4.68
C ARG A 315 -16.76 9.93 3.39
N TYR A 316 -17.83 9.32 2.89
CA TYR A 316 -17.89 8.57 1.65
C TYR A 316 -17.52 9.48 0.47
N TRP A 317 -16.23 9.59 0.21
CA TRP A 317 -15.69 10.03 -1.07
C TRP A 317 -15.04 8.81 -1.67
N ASP A 318 -15.85 7.87 -2.15
CA ASP A 318 -15.37 6.60 -2.70
C ASP A 318 -14.54 6.89 -3.95
N LEU A 319 -13.22 6.82 -3.80
CA LEU A 319 -12.28 6.99 -4.90
C LEU A 319 -12.27 5.77 -5.83
N ASN A 320 -12.99 4.68 -5.49
CA ASN A 320 -13.04 3.43 -6.24
C ASN A 320 -14.48 2.84 -6.27
N SER A 321 -15.47 3.58 -6.79
CA SER A 321 -16.92 3.37 -6.56
C SER A 321 -17.61 2.17 -7.22
N TRP A 322 -16.95 1.36 -8.06
CA TRP A 322 -17.69 0.46 -8.96
C TRP A 322 -18.28 -0.81 -8.33
N GLU A 323 -17.89 -1.22 -7.12
CA GLU A 323 -18.24 -2.57 -6.63
C GLU A 323 -18.99 -2.61 -5.28
N ILE A 324 -18.89 -1.57 -4.44
CA ILE A 324 -19.61 -1.57 -3.16
C ILE A 324 -21.13 -1.48 -3.36
N GLU A 325 -21.62 -0.86 -4.44
CA GLU A 325 -23.06 -0.80 -4.73
C GLU A 325 -23.67 -2.12 -5.25
N GLU A 326 -22.87 -3.02 -5.84
CA GLU A 326 -23.32 -4.40 -6.12
C GLU A 326 -23.23 -5.28 -4.86
N GLU A 327 -22.17 -5.12 -4.07
CA GLU A 327 -21.96 -5.86 -2.81
C GLU A 327 -22.98 -5.50 -1.73
N ALA A 328 -23.39 -4.23 -1.62
CA ALA A 328 -24.44 -3.78 -0.70
C ALA A 328 -25.85 -4.26 -1.11
N ARG A 329 -26.07 -4.57 -2.40
CA ARG A 329 -27.32 -5.18 -2.89
C ARG A 329 -27.39 -6.68 -2.64
N ASN A 330 -26.25 -7.35 -2.53
CA ASN A 330 -26.18 -8.76 -2.16
C ASN A 330 -26.21 -8.93 -0.63
N GLU A 331 -27.39 -8.73 -0.03
CA GLU A 331 -27.69 -9.05 1.38
C GLU A 331 -27.45 -10.55 1.77
N MET A 332 -27.01 -11.39 0.82
CA MET A 332 -26.74 -12.82 1.01
C MET A 332 -25.24 -13.19 1.07
N VAL A 333 -24.30 -12.24 1.06
CA VAL A 333 -22.92 -12.57 1.44
C VAL A 333 -22.90 -12.85 2.95
N PRO A 334 -22.50 -14.04 3.43
CA PRO A 334 -22.44 -14.32 4.85
C PRO A 334 -21.55 -13.27 5.50
N THR A 335 -22.14 -12.49 6.40
CA THR A 335 -21.56 -11.29 7.04
C THR A 335 -20.33 -11.55 7.92
N TRP A 336 -19.72 -12.74 7.85
CA TRP A 336 -18.53 -13.09 8.60
C TRP A 336 -17.76 -14.23 7.92
N ASN A 337 -16.95 -13.89 6.92
CA ASN A 337 -15.73 -14.64 6.68
C ASN A 337 -14.60 -13.93 7.47
N PRO A 338 -14.00 -14.51 8.53
CA PRO A 338 -12.87 -13.92 9.25
C PRO A 338 -11.65 -13.62 8.37
N TRP A 339 -11.67 -14.16 7.14
CA TRP A 339 -10.59 -14.24 6.18
C TRP A 339 -10.85 -13.37 4.93
N THR A 340 -11.92 -12.56 4.90
CA THR A 340 -12.18 -11.64 3.78
C THR A 340 -11.54 -10.26 3.95
N ARG A 341 -11.09 -9.75 2.81
CA ARG A 341 -10.74 -8.39 2.35
C ARG A 341 -11.27 -7.14 3.04
N PHE A 342 -12.21 -7.24 3.96
CA PHE A 342 -12.87 -6.08 4.52
C PHE A 342 -12.13 -5.45 5.70
N ARG A 343 -10.92 -5.95 6.05
CA ARG A 343 -10.04 -5.29 7.04
C ARG A 343 -9.32 -4.09 6.46
N PHE A 344 -10.02 -2.97 6.45
CA PHE A 344 -9.49 -1.71 5.97
C PHE A 344 -8.48 -1.13 6.95
N ARG A 345 -7.27 -0.86 6.46
CA ARG A 345 -6.18 -0.28 7.27
C ARG A 345 -6.15 1.22 7.06
N ILE A 346 -6.31 2.01 8.11
CA ILE A 346 -6.30 3.47 8.02
C ILE A 346 -4.91 4.04 8.23
N ALA A 347 -4.16 4.16 7.14
CA ALA A 347 -2.92 4.92 7.18
C ALA A 347 -3.21 6.39 7.47
N SER A 348 -2.23 7.07 8.05
CA SER A 348 -2.32 8.49 8.31
C SER A 348 -0.99 9.15 8.08
N PHE A 349 -0.98 10.37 7.56
CA PHE A 349 0.22 11.18 7.40
C PHE A 349 -0.05 12.61 7.86
N ASP A 350 1.03 13.28 8.27
CA ASP A 350 0.96 14.63 8.81
C ASP A 350 1.07 15.64 7.66
N CYS A 351 0.13 16.58 7.62
CA CYS A 351 0.09 17.72 6.71
C CYS A 351 0.53 18.99 7.45
N ASN A 352 1.24 19.88 6.78
CA ASN A 352 1.73 21.17 7.32
C ASN A 352 2.63 21.06 8.57
N ASP A 353 3.10 19.87 8.90
CA ASP A 353 4.12 19.68 9.92
C ASP A 353 5.46 20.30 9.45
N PRO A 354 6.13 21.13 10.27
CA PRO A 354 7.36 21.81 9.85
C PRO A 354 8.52 20.90 9.44
N ALA A 355 8.52 19.63 9.88
CA ALA A 355 9.53 18.66 9.49
C ALA A 355 9.18 17.92 8.18
N VAL A 356 8.03 18.18 7.56
CA VAL A 356 7.67 17.61 6.26
C VAL A 356 8.35 18.40 5.13
N THR A 357 9.11 17.70 4.29
CA THR A 357 9.90 18.28 3.20
C THR A 357 9.21 18.20 1.83
N GLY A 358 8.17 17.38 1.71
CA GLY A 358 7.41 17.17 0.47
C GLY A 358 6.34 16.10 0.62
N TYR A 359 5.52 15.93 -0.41
CA TYR A 359 4.49 14.89 -0.49
C TYR A 359 4.68 14.08 -1.77
N SER A 360 4.56 12.76 -1.71
CA SER A 360 4.45 11.92 -2.90
C SER A 360 3.13 11.18 -2.94
N VAL A 361 2.63 11.01 -4.15
CA VAL A 361 1.43 10.23 -4.41
C VAL A 361 1.71 9.27 -5.56
N CYS A 362 1.40 7.99 -5.34
CA CYS A 362 1.52 6.96 -6.37
C CYS A 362 0.17 6.76 -7.06
N PHE A 363 0.17 6.73 -8.39
CA PHE A 363 -0.99 6.48 -9.23
C PHE A 363 -0.78 5.30 -10.16
N MET A 364 -1.86 4.59 -10.42
CA MET A 364 -1.93 3.62 -11.52
C MET A 364 -3.34 3.68 -12.10
N SER A 365 -4.24 2.83 -11.61
CA SER A 365 -5.69 2.88 -11.80
C SER A 365 -6.33 3.46 -10.53
N GLY A 366 -6.05 4.73 -10.25
CA GLY A 366 -6.40 5.40 -9.00
C GLY A 366 -5.22 5.60 -8.05
N ILE A 367 -5.49 6.19 -6.89
CA ILE A 367 -4.49 6.52 -5.88
C ILE A 367 -4.08 5.24 -5.15
N ARG A 368 -2.80 4.88 -5.20
CA ARG A 368 -2.26 3.68 -4.51
C ARG A 368 -1.70 3.97 -3.13
N GLY A 369 -1.19 5.18 -2.93
CA GLY A 369 -0.67 5.62 -1.65
C GLY A 369 -0.33 7.09 -1.66
N ILE A 370 -0.44 7.71 -0.49
CA ILE A 370 -0.10 9.12 -0.25
C ILE A 370 0.91 9.15 0.90
N TYR A 371 2.02 9.86 0.70
CA TYR A 371 3.15 9.85 1.61
C TYR A 371 3.63 11.27 1.87
N ALA A 372 3.80 11.62 3.15
CA ALA A 372 4.51 12.81 3.57
C ALA A 372 5.96 12.44 3.84
N HIS A 373 6.89 13.22 3.27
CA HIS A 373 8.32 12.98 3.36
C HIS A 373 8.98 13.83 4.44
N ARG A 374 10.00 13.28 5.10
CA ARG A 374 10.80 13.94 6.15
C ARG A 374 12.29 13.69 5.91
N GLU A 375 13.12 14.59 6.40
CA GLU A 375 14.57 14.45 6.26
C GLU A 375 15.10 13.19 6.97
N GLY A 376 15.93 12.42 6.28
CA GLY A 376 16.55 11.20 6.82
C GLY A 376 15.59 10.01 6.99
N GLU A 377 14.38 10.08 6.45
CA GLU A 377 13.46 8.95 6.49
C GLU A 377 13.92 7.79 5.61
N GLU A 378 13.40 6.60 5.91
CA GLU A 378 13.59 5.43 5.05
C GLU A 378 12.56 5.45 3.91
N LEU A 379 13.01 5.17 2.69
CA LEU A 379 12.21 5.25 1.47
C LEU A 379 11.63 3.89 1.00
N THR A 380 11.45 2.93 1.91
CA THR A 380 11.07 1.55 1.57
C THR A 380 9.68 1.44 0.94
N MET A 381 8.80 2.43 1.16
CA MET A 381 7.45 2.43 0.60
C MET A 381 7.42 2.38 -0.93
N TYR A 382 8.46 2.88 -1.60
CA TYR A 382 8.59 2.75 -3.04
C TYR A 382 8.72 1.29 -3.48
N GLY A 383 9.52 0.51 -2.74
CA GLY A 383 9.68 -0.94 -2.95
C GLY A 383 8.40 -1.71 -2.66
N ASP A 384 7.67 -1.33 -1.60
CA ASP A 384 6.39 -1.94 -1.24
C ASP A 384 5.40 -1.87 -2.43
N VAL A 385 5.30 -0.71 -3.08
CA VAL A 385 4.42 -0.54 -4.26
C VAL A 385 4.96 -1.28 -5.48
N ASP A 386 6.27 -1.23 -5.73
CA ASP A 386 6.91 -1.90 -6.86
C ASP A 386 6.71 -3.44 -6.81
N MET A 387 6.59 -4.03 -5.60
CA MET A 387 6.26 -5.46 -5.42
C MET A 387 4.88 -5.81 -5.98
N TYR A 388 3.89 -4.95 -5.79
CA TYR A 388 2.54 -5.17 -6.33
C TYR A 388 2.49 -4.90 -7.84
N THR A 389 3.19 -3.85 -8.30
CA THR A 389 3.16 -3.43 -9.70
C THR A 389 4.38 -2.60 -10.09
N ARG A 390 4.98 -2.90 -11.24
CA ARG A 390 6.07 -2.10 -11.81
C ARG A 390 5.60 -0.86 -12.60
N LYS A 391 4.27 -0.62 -12.66
CA LYS A 391 3.65 0.42 -13.50
C LYS A 391 3.10 1.62 -12.70
N GLY A 392 3.35 1.68 -11.40
CA GLY A 392 2.95 2.82 -10.59
C GLY A 392 3.75 4.07 -10.98
N VAL A 393 3.05 5.17 -11.24
CA VAL A 393 3.65 6.49 -11.46
C VAL A 393 3.64 7.29 -10.18
N TRP A 394 4.80 7.79 -9.81
CA TRP A 394 5.04 8.59 -8.62
C TRP A 394 5.19 10.07 -8.95
N MET A 395 4.27 10.89 -8.43
CA MET A 395 4.42 12.34 -8.46
C MET A 395 4.89 12.83 -7.10
N HIS A 396 5.87 13.74 -7.09
CA HIS A 396 6.39 14.37 -5.88
C HIS A 396 6.17 15.88 -5.93
N MET A 397 5.67 16.42 -4.84
CA MET A 397 5.52 17.85 -4.61
C MET A 397 6.44 18.25 -3.44
N PRO A 398 7.55 18.96 -3.70
CA PRO A 398 8.36 19.50 -2.62
C PRO A 398 7.60 20.60 -1.87
N ILE A 399 7.91 20.78 -0.59
CA ILE A 399 7.38 21.89 0.25
C ILE A 399 8.54 22.83 0.60
N ASP A 400 8.43 24.09 0.20
CA ASP A 400 9.45 25.10 0.49
C ASP A 400 9.29 25.68 1.90
N SER A 401 10.33 26.35 2.42
CA SER A 401 10.24 27.05 3.71
C SER A 401 9.04 28.00 3.76
N ASN A 402 8.24 27.95 4.84
CA ASN A 402 7.00 28.71 5.02
C ASN A 402 5.90 28.42 3.97
N GLU A 403 6.02 27.35 3.20
CA GLU A 403 4.95 26.84 2.35
C GLU A 403 4.10 25.85 3.13
N ARG A 404 2.78 25.96 3.00
CA ARG A 404 1.81 25.06 3.64
C ARG A 404 0.63 24.82 2.72
N ILE A 405 0.03 23.64 2.81
CA ILE A 405 -1.24 23.30 2.17
C ILE A 405 -2.34 24.18 2.77
N THR A 406 -3.14 24.79 1.90
CA THR A 406 -4.30 25.62 2.27
C THR A 406 -5.62 25.03 1.79
N ALA A 407 -5.59 24.12 0.82
CA ALA A 407 -6.76 23.42 0.35
C ALA A 407 -6.36 22.11 -0.32
N ILE A 408 -7.25 21.11 -0.21
CA ILE A 408 -7.12 19.81 -0.85
C ILE A 408 -8.44 19.53 -1.57
N TRP A 409 -8.38 19.05 -2.80
CA TRP A 409 -9.53 18.55 -3.53
C TRP A 409 -9.35 17.09 -3.91
N VAL A 410 -10.46 16.37 -3.99
CA VAL A 410 -10.56 15.01 -4.48
C VAL A 410 -11.46 14.94 -5.69
N ARG A 411 -11.09 14.10 -6.64
CA ARG A 411 -11.95 13.69 -7.74
C ARG A 411 -12.23 12.21 -7.56
N CYS A 412 -13.49 11.88 -7.30
CA CYS A 412 -14.02 10.52 -7.29
C CYS A 412 -14.67 10.27 -8.64
N ALA A 413 -14.49 9.09 -9.21
CA ALA A 413 -15.08 8.74 -10.48
C ALA A 413 -15.43 7.26 -10.53
N ASP A 414 -16.43 6.94 -11.36
CA ASP A 414 -16.96 5.58 -11.55
C ASP A 414 -15.89 4.60 -12.06
N ASN A 415 -14.83 5.12 -12.67
CA ASN A 415 -13.63 4.39 -13.03
C ASN A 415 -12.47 4.79 -12.10
N THR A 416 -11.88 3.82 -11.41
CA THR A 416 -10.71 4.01 -10.53
C THR A 416 -9.58 4.80 -11.21
N SER A 417 -9.39 4.64 -12.52
CA SER A 417 -8.38 5.36 -13.31
C SER A 417 -8.64 6.87 -13.39
N HIS A 418 -9.85 7.32 -13.12
CA HIS A 418 -10.22 8.73 -13.15
C HIS A 418 -10.13 9.37 -11.77
N SER A 419 -9.68 8.67 -10.72
CA SER A 419 -9.53 9.28 -9.40
C SER A 419 -8.33 10.24 -9.35
N GLY A 420 -8.46 11.31 -8.58
CA GLY A 420 -7.46 12.37 -8.51
C GLY A 420 -7.40 13.05 -7.15
N LEU A 421 -6.23 13.60 -6.84
CA LEU A 421 -5.98 14.42 -5.66
C LEU A 421 -5.36 15.74 -6.12
N MET A 422 -5.69 16.86 -5.48
CA MET A 422 -5.04 18.13 -5.77
C MET A 422 -4.71 18.88 -4.50
N PHE A 423 -3.48 19.37 -4.41
CA PHE A 423 -3.02 20.23 -3.32
C PHE A 423 -2.84 21.66 -3.80
N GLN A 424 -3.31 22.62 -3.00
CA GLN A 424 -2.98 24.04 -3.15
C GLN A 424 -2.26 24.56 -1.92
N THR A 425 -1.27 25.43 -2.13
CA THR A 425 -0.49 26.03 -1.05
C THR A 425 -0.76 27.52 -0.88
N ASN A 426 -0.36 28.06 0.28
CA ASN A 426 -0.36 29.49 0.59
C ASN A 426 0.54 30.32 -0.36
N LYS A 427 1.43 29.68 -1.12
CA LYS A 427 2.26 30.32 -2.16
C LYS A 427 1.63 30.26 -3.55
N GLY A 428 0.38 29.81 -3.65
CA GLY A 428 -0.37 29.71 -4.90
C GLY A 428 0.06 28.55 -5.80
N ARG A 429 0.90 27.62 -5.32
CA ARG A 429 1.24 26.39 -6.05
C ARG A 429 0.02 25.48 -6.05
N GLN A 430 -0.31 24.91 -7.21
CA GLN A 430 -1.29 23.85 -7.35
C GLN A 430 -0.60 22.64 -7.99
N VAL A 431 -0.77 21.46 -7.39
CA VAL A 431 -0.27 20.20 -7.94
C VAL A 431 -1.43 19.22 -8.00
N MET A 432 -1.77 18.83 -9.23
CA MET A 432 -2.73 17.78 -9.49
C MET A 432 -1.99 16.45 -9.55
N PHE A 433 -2.59 15.47 -8.91
CA PHE A 433 -2.11 14.12 -8.79
C PHE A 433 -3.16 13.22 -9.46
N GLY A 434 -2.76 12.57 -10.56
CA GLY A 434 -3.58 11.65 -11.33
C GLY A 434 -3.65 12.03 -12.81
N TYR A 435 -4.56 11.40 -13.55
CA TYR A 435 -4.78 11.74 -14.96
C TYR A 435 -5.45 13.09 -15.10
N ARG A 436 -4.98 13.87 -16.08
CA ARG A 436 -5.55 15.16 -16.41
C ARG A 436 -6.70 15.07 -17.41
N VAL A 437 -6.59 14.17 -18.39
CA VAL A 437 -7.54 13.99 -19.49
C VAL A 437 -7.66 12.49 -19.77
N ASP A 438 -8.86 12.01 -20.08
CA ASP A 438 -9.13 10.65 -20.54
C ASP A 438 -9.54 10.63 -22.03
N GLY A 439 -10.00 9.49 -22.55
CA GLY A 439 -10.41 9.37 -23.95
C GLY A 439 -11.52 10.32 -24.43
N GLU A 440 -12.34 10.84 -23.50
CA GLU A 440 -13.55 11.63 -23.80
C GLU A 440 -13.71 12.90 -22.93
N ASN A 441 -13.03 13.02 -21.80
CA ASN A 441 -13.29 14.04 -20.78
C ASN A 441 -12.03 14.81 -20.32
N ARG A 442 -12.21 16.11 -20.07
CA ARG A 442 -11.23 16.95 -19.35
C ARG A 442 -11.43 16.78 -17.86
N LEU A 443 -10.55 16.00 -17.24
CA LEU A 443 -10.68 15.68 -15.81
C LEU A 443 -10.15 16.80 -14.89
N ASP A 444 -9.66 17.91 -15.46
CA ASP A 444 -9.21 19.10 -14.74
C ASP A 444 -10.30 20.16 -14.52
N GLU A 445 -11.53 19.89 -14.94
CA GLU A 445 -12.67 20.79 -14.78
C GLU A 445 -13.17 20.85 -13.32
N GLU A 446 -13.39 22.06 -12.79
CA GLU A 446 -13.74 22.31 -11.38
C GLU A 446 -14.94 21.52 -10.87
N HIS A 447 -15.96 21.32 -11.70
CA HIS A 447 -17.19 20.62 -11.32
C HIS A 447 -16.97 19.13 -10.99
N LEU A 448 -15.83 18.55 -11.36
CA LEU A 448 -15.45 17.17 -11.06
C LEU A 448 -14.75 17.02 -9.70
N TRP A 449 -14.37 18.14 -9.07
CA TRP A 449 -13.53 18.15 -7.88
C TRP A 449 -14.29 18.64 -6.65
N THR A 450 -14.14 17.90 -5.55
CA THR A 450 -14.73 18.24 -4.27
C THR A 450 -13.65 18.66 -3.28
N ALA A 451 -13.81 19.82 -2.64
CA ALA A 451 -12.91 20.28 -1.60
C ALA A 451 -13.04 19.42 -0.33
N LEU A 452 -11.93 19.01 0.26
CA LEU A 452 -11.91 18.33 1.56
C LEU A 452 -12.02 19.35 2.70
N PRO A 453 -13.01 19.20 3.61
CA PRO A 453 -13.11 20.04 4.79
C PRO A 453 -12.01 19.72 5.81
N GLY A 454 -11.70 20.66 6.71
CA GLY A 454 -10.80 20.44 7.85
C GLY A 454 -9.32 20.73 7.59
N VAL A 455 -8.95 21.21 6.39
CA VAL A 455 -7.57 21.66 6.11
C VAL A 455 -7.24 22.84 7.02
N SER A 456 -6.18 22.69 7.82
CA SER A 456 -5.76 23.69 8.80
C SER A 456 -4.43 24.36 8.43
N ALA A 457 -4.26 25.61 8.85
CA ALA A 457 -2.96 26.28 8.76
C ALA A 457 -1.92 25.68 9.72
N SER A 458 -2.37 25.10 10.83
CA SER A 458 -1.53 24.34 11.77
C SER A 458 -1.33 22.91 11.27
N PRO A 459 -0.34 22.16 11.79
CA PRO A 459 -0.19 20.75 11.49
C PRO A 459 -1.50 19.99 11.73
N PHE A 460 -1.92 19.23 10.72
CA PHE A 460 -3.13 18.40 10.79
C PHE A 460 -2.85 17.03 10.19
N ARG A 461 -3.78 16.09 10.39
CA ARG A 461 -3.61 14.71 9.92
C ARG A 461 -4.63 14.38 8.85
N LEU A 462 -4.14 13.77 7.78
CA LEU A 462 -4.98 13.15 6.77
C LEU A 462 -4.97 11.64 7.00
N TYR A 463 -6.15 11.04 6.99
CA TYR A 463 -6.38 9.61 7.12
C TYR A 463 -6.77 9.04 5.76
N SER A 464 -6.21 7.89 5.40
CA SER A 464 -6.47 7.19 4.15
C SER A 464 -6.80 5.73 4.43
N LYS A 465 -7.99 5.31 3.98
CA LYS A 465 -8.45 3.92 4.03
C LYS A 465 -7.76 3.12 2.93
N LEU A 466 -6.85 2.23 3.33
CA LEU A 466 -6.10 1.38 2.41
C LEU A 466 -6.83 0.06 2.19
N SER A 467 -6.98 -0.31 0.92
CA SER A 467 -7.37 -1.62 0.42
C SER A 467 -6.26 -2.22 -0.45
N TYR A 468 -6.51 -3.41 -1.00
CA TYR A 468 -5.63 -4.01 -2.01
C TYR A 468 -5.61 -3.18 -3.32
N ARG A 469 -6.67 -2.41 -3.59
CA ARG A 469 -6.79 -1.52 -4.76
C ARG A 469 -6.16 -0.15 -4.56
N GLY A 470 -5.71 0.17 -3.36
CA GLY A 470 -5.05 1.45 -3.04
C GLY A 470 -5.79 2.22 -1.97
N VAL A 471 -5.92 3.52 -2.15
CA VAL A 471 -6.64 4.42 -1.25
C VAL A 471 -8.08 4.52 -1.71
N ASP A 472 -9.00 3.95 -0.93
CA ASP A 472 -10.43 3.97 -1.26
C ASP A 472 -11.11 5.25 -0.76
N GLN A 473 -10.72 5.71 0.43
CA GLN A 473 -11.34 6.85 1.10
C GLN A 473 -10.28 7.68 1.79
N ILE A 474 -10.52 8.99 1.85
CA ILE A 474 -9.69 9.91 2.63
C ILE A 474 -10.53 10.85 3.48
N ALA A 475 -10.00 11.19 4.65
CA ALA A 475 -10.65 12.11 5.57
C ALA A 475 -9.62 12.95 6.34
N ILE A 476 -10.04 14.14 6.74
CA ILE A 476 -9.33 14.97 7.71
C ILE A 476 -10.26 15.08 8.90
N GLN A 477 -9.74 14.82 10.11
CA GLN A 477 -10.52 15.06 11.31
C GLN A 477 -10.62 16.57 11.52
N PRO A 478 -11.83 17.17 11.49
CA PRO A 478 -11.97 18.59 11.76
C PRO A 478 -11.57 18.86 13.21
N SER A 479 -10.75 19.89 13.44
CA SER A 479 -10.60 20.42 14.80
C SER A 479 -11.93 21.06 15.20
N GLU A 480 -12.46 20.73 16.37
CA GLU A 480 -13.74 21.26 16.91
C GLU A 480 -13.82 22.81 16.93
N THR A 481 -12.67 23.47 16.78
CA THR A 481 -12.49 24.92 16.82
C THR A 481 -12.40 25.60 15.45
N LEU A 482 -12.47 24.86 14.34
CA LEU A 482 -12.48 25.51 13.02
C LEU A 482 -13.89 26.03 12.76
N ALA A 483 -14.02 27.36 12.73
CA ALA A 483 -15.17 27.98 12.08
C ALA A 483 -15.34 27.36 10.68
N GLU A 484 -16.57 27.27 10.18
CA GLU A 484 -16.83 26.90 8.79
C GLU A 484 -16.16 27.93 7.87
N ASP A 485 -14.88 27.72 7.59
CA ASP A 485 -14.17 28.48 6.58
C ASP A 485 -14.90 28.25 5.26
N PRO A 486 -15.10 29.30 4.45
CA PRO A 486 -15.78 29.16 3.17
C PRO A 486 -15.06 28.11 2.33
N THR A 487 -15.85 27.24 1.68
CA THR A 487 -15.32 26.19 0.81
C THR A 487 -14.32 26.80 -0.17
N PRO A 488 -13.07 26.30 -0.22
CA PRO A 488 -12.06 26.88 -1.09
C PRO A 488 -12.48 26.70 -2.54
N GLN A 489 -12.55 27.80 -3.29
CA GLN A 489 -12.80 27.77 -4.72
C GLN A 489 -11.58 27.20 -5.44
N MET A 490 -11.83 26.30 -6.40
CA MET A 490 -10.76 25.73 -7.19
C MET A 490 -10.31 26.79 -8.20
N LYS A 491 -9.02 27.15 -8.20
CA LYS A 491 -8.54 28.04 -9.26
C LYS A 491 -8.55 27.28 -10.59
N PRO A 492 -9.01 27.92 -11.69
CA PRO A 492 -8.98 27.29 -13.00
C PRO A 492 -7.53 26.98 -13.39
N TRP A 493 -7.34 25.75 -13.87
CA TRP A 493 -6.05 25.33 -14.38
C TRP A 493 -5.81 25.96 -15.76
N PRO A 494 -4.55 26.31 -16.11
CA PRO A 494 -4.23 26.80 -17.44
C PRO A 494 -4.81 25.91 -18.53
N GLU A 495 -5.56 26.51 -19.47
CA GLU A 495 -6.03 25.81 -20.66
C GLU A 495 -4.84 25.28 -21.45
N LEU A 496 -4.97 24.04 -21.90
CA LEU A 496 -3.96 23.37 -22.70
C LEU A 496 -4.23 23.57 -24.18
N ALA A 497 -3.18 23.47 -25.00
CA ALA A 497 -3.32 23.45 -26.44
C ALA A 497 -4.10 22.21 -26.92
N SER A 498 -4.75 22.28 -28.08
CA SER A 498 -5.62 21.22 -28.61
C SER A 498 -4.92 19.91 -28.98
N SER A 499 -3.58 19.89 -29.05
CA SER A 499 -2.79 18.70 -29.43
C SER A 499 -2.37 17.83 -28.24
N THR A 500 -3.10 17.87 -27.11
CA THR A 500 -2.72 17.14 -25.90
C THR A 500 -2.87 15.62 -26.05
N PRO A 501 -1.91 14.83 -25.54
CA PRO A 501 -1.97 13.37 -25.61
C PRO A 501 -3.16 12.79 -24.83
N ARG A 502 -3.77 11.71 -25.35
CA ARG A 502 -4.84 10.98 -24.65
C ARG A 502 -4.24 10.13 -23.53
N TRP A 503 -4.84 10.12 -22.33
CA TRP A 503 -4.46 9.27 -21.19
C TRP A 503 -3.09 9.54 -20.56
N HIS A 504 -2.82 10.79 -20.14
CA HIS A 504 -1.52 11.14 -19.56
C HIS A 504 -1.63 11.91 -18.23
N GLN A 505 -0.61 11.70 -17.40
CA GLN A 505 -0.38 12.50 -16.22
C GLN A 505 0.38 13.76 -16.64
N TYR A 506 -0.05 14.91 -16.11
CA TYR A 506 0.50 16.20 -16.47
C TYR A 506 1.27 16.81 -15.32
N SER A 507 2.44 17.36 -15.63
CA SER A 507 3.15 18.26 -14.74
C SER A 507 3.90 19.31 -15.56
N ALA A 508 4.20 20.45 -14.95
CA ALA A 508 4.96 21.49 -15.61
C ALA A 508 5.77 22.29 -14.61
N LEU A 509 6.85 22.89 -15.11
CA LEU A 509 7.71 23.78 -14.34
C LEU A 509 8.19 24.95 -15.20
N SER A 510 8.58 26.04 -14.56
CA SER A 510 9.19 27.16 -15.27
C SER A 510 10.67 26.88 -15.50
N LEU A 511 11.17 27.24 -16.68
CA LEU A 511 12.61 27.20 -16.98
C LEU A 511 13.33 28.49 -16.57
N LYS A 512 12.57 29.51 -16.12
CA LYS A 512 13.11 30.80 -15.69
C LYS A 512 13.79 30.68 -14.33
N ASN A 513 15.02 31.20 -14.22
CA ASN A 513 15.80 31.26 -12.98
C ASN A 513 16.03 29.89 -12.31
N VAL A 514 16.06 28.81 -13.10
CA VAL A 514 16.46 27.48 -12.60
C VAL A 514 17.95 27.49 -12.31
N ALA A 515 18.35 27.26 -11.07
CA ALA A 515 19.76 27.22 -10.66
C ALA A 515 20.35 25.81 -10.72
N ARG A 516 19.55 24.79 -10.39
CA ARG A 516 19.97 23.38 -10.40
C ARG A 516 18.87 22.48 -10.94
N ILE A 517 19.28 21.41 -11.63
CA ILE A 517 18.42 20.30 -12.04
C ILE A 517 18.90 19.04 -11.34
N THR A 518 17.96 18.23 -10.87
CA THR A 518 18.22 16.90 -10.32
C THR A 518 17.33 15.90 -11.06
N PRO A 519 17.89 14.98 -11.87
CA PRO A 519 17.11 13.99 -12.60
C PRO A 519 16.68 12.84 -11.68
N CYS A 520 15.51 12.26 -11.93
CA CYS A 520 15.07 10.99 -11.34
C CYS A 520 15.37 9.86 -12.33
N ARG A 521 16.30 8.96 -11.97
CA ARG A 521 16.82 7.92 -12.87
C ARG A 521 16.32 6.54 -12.44
N ARG A 522 15.46 5.92 -13.27
CA ARG A 522 14.90 4.58 -13.02
C ARG A 522 15.42 3.55 -13.99
N LYS A 523 15.45 2.29 -13.54
CA LYS A 523 15.77 1.13 -14.37
C LYS A 523 14.46 0.49 -14.84
N VAL A 524 14.14 0.62 -16.12
CA VAL A 524 12.89 0.10 -16.72
C VAL A 524 13.19 -1.15 -17.52
N HIS A 525 12.35 -2.18 -17.34
CA HIS A 525 12.50 -3.48 -17.98
C HIS A 525 11.59 -3.57 -19.21
N PHE A 526 12.19 -3.85 -20.36
CA PHE A 526 11.52 -4.01 -21.64
C PHE A 526 11.73 -5.44 -22.14
N ARG A 527 10.94 -5.85 -23.14
CA ARG A 527 11.12 -7.15 -23.80
C ARG A 527 12.52 -7.32 -24.41
N THR A 528 13.15 -6.22 -24.80
CA THR A 528 14.46 -6.19 -25.47
C THR A 528 15.64 -6.05 -24.51
N GLY A 529 15.40 -5.82 -23.21
CA GLY A 529 16.45 -5.58 -22.23
C GLY A 529 16.02 -4.62 -21.14
N THR A 530 16.95 -4.26 -20.26
CA THR A 530 16.67 -3.31 -19.17
C THR A 530 17.51 -2.06 -19.37
N PHE A 531 16.87 -0.90 -19.41
CA PHE A 531 17.54 0.38 -19.69
C PHE A 531 17.33 1.38 -18.56
N TRP A 532 18.28 2.29 -18.39
CA TRP A 532 18.14 3.43 -17.49
C TRP A 532 17.46 4.57 -18.22
N VAL A 533 16.43 5.15 -17.60
CA VAL A 533 15.66 6.27 -18.14
C VAL A 533 15.49 7.35 -17.08
N ILE A 534 15.37 8.60 -17.52
CA ILE A 534 14.99 9.75 -16.69
C ILE A 534 13.48 9.89 -16.78
N THR A 535 12.80 9.60 -15.68
CA THR A 535 11.32 9.60 -15.63
C THR A 535 10.73 10.95 -15.24
N GLY A 536 11.56 11.81 -14.66
CA GLY A 536 11.21 13.17 -14.24
C GLY A 536 12.42 13.92 -13.71
N ILE A 537 12.21 15.19 -13.38
CA ILE A 537 13.23 16.11 -12.87
C ILE A 537 12.70 16.92 -11.70
N MET A 538 13.60 17.28 -10.79
CA MET A 538 13.38 18.31 -9.78
C MET A 538 14.27 19.51 -10.11
N VAL A 539 13.69 20.69 -10.13
CA VAL A 539 14.41 21.96 -10.29
C VAL A 539 14.49 22.70 -8.97
N GLN A 540 15.64 23.32 -8.71
CA GLN A 540 15.81 24.31 -7.66
C GLN A 540 16.03 25.67 -8.31
N TYR A 541 15.19 26.64 -7.96
CA TYR A 541 15.27 28.00 -8.46
C TYR A 541 16.28 28.82 -7.66
N ALA A 542 16.77 29.93 -8.23
CA ALA A 542 17.74 30.82 -7.57
C ALA A 542 17.25 31.38 -6.21
N ASN A 543 15.93 31.47 -6.01
CA ASN A 543 15.30 31.89 -4.75
C ASN A 543 15.13 30.74 -3.73
N GLY A 544 15.71 29.57 -4.00
CA GLY A 544 15.64 28.38 -3.15
C GLY A 544 14.37 27.55 -3.28
N ARG A 545 13.35 28.01 -4.03
CA ARG A 545 12.12 27.24 -4.27
C ARG A 545 12.40 25.99 -5.10
N ARG A 546 11.54 24.99 -4.96
CA ARG A 546 11.62 23.73 -5.72
C ARG A 546 10.36 23.43 -6.50
N ALA A 547 10.49 22.68 -7.59
CA ALA A 547 9.38 22.11 -8.35
C ALA A 547 9.81 20.81 -9.02
N CYS A 548 8.85 19.93 -9.32
CA CYS A 548 9.09 18.68 -10.05
C CYS A 548 8.25 18.65 -11.33
N ALA A 549 8.75 17.95 -12.34
CA ALA A 549 8.01 17.56 -13.53
C ALA A 549 8.34 16.10 -13.89
N GLY A 550 7.39 15.39 -14.46
CA GLY A 550 7.43 13.96 -14.70
C GLY A 550 7.26 13.13 -13.42
N GLU A 551 7.66 11.87 -13.51
CA GLU A 551 7.70 10.97 -12.37
C GLU A 551 8.97 11.21 -11.55
N PHE A 552 8.81 11.58 -10.28
CA PHE A 552 9.92 11.85 -9.38
C PHE A 552 9.82 11.02 -8.10
N ARG A 553 10.77 10.10 -7.92
CA ARG A 553 10.90 9.28 -6.71
C ARG A 553 12.15 9.67 -5.93
N MET A 554 12.00 9.78 -4.62
CA MET A 554 13.11 10.15 -3.73
C MET A 554 14.19 9.05 -3.65
N ASP A 555 13.83 7.78 -3.90
CA ASP A 555 14.77 6.65 -3.91
C ASP A 555 15.57 6.52 -5.21
N CYS A 556 15.20 7.28 -6.25
CA CYS A 556 15.81 7.25 -7.59
C CYS A 556 16.49 8.58 -7.96
N VAL A 557 16.79 9.41 -6.97
CA VAL A 557 17.43 10.73 -7.17
C VAL A 557 18.84 10.56 -7.74
N GLY A 558 19.05 11.14 -8.92
CA GLY A 558 20.35 11.20 -9.58
C GLY A 558 21.21 12.36 -9.10
N GLU A 559 22.39 12.50 -9.71
CA GLU A 559 23.31 13.60 -9.40
C GLU A 559 22.75 14.94 -9.87
N SER A 560 22.75 15.94 -8.97
CA SER A 560 22.30 17.29 -9.32
C SER A 560 23.37 18.03 -10.13
N MET A 561 22.93 18.74 -11.17
CA MET A 561 23.77 19.60 -12.01
C MET A 561 23.42 21.08 -11.81
N TRP A 562 24.43 21.94 -11.90
CA TRP A 562 24.23 23.39 -11.98
C TRP A 562 23.84 23.79 -13.39
N VAL A 563 22.94 24.76 -13.49
CA VAL A 563 22.50 25.27 -14.79
C VAL A 563 23.45 26.36 -15.27
N ASP A 564 23.98 26.18 -16.48
CA ASP A 564 24.57 27.25 -17.27
C ASP A 564 23.49 27.91 -18.13
N HIS A 565 23.13 29.15 -17.79
CA HIS A 565 22.15 29.91 -18.56
C HIS A 565 22.68 30.46 -19.89
N THR A 566 23.99 30.30 -20.17
CA THR A 566 24.57 30.65 -21.47
C THR A 566 24.37 29.56 -22.52
N SER A 567 24.10 28.32 -22.09
CA SER A 567 23.76 27.20 -22.96
C SER A 567 22.25 26.90 -22.95
N SER A 568 21.81 25.92 -23.73
CA SER A 568 20.44 25.42 -23.70
C SER A 568 20.32 24.20 -22.78
N LEU A 569 19.10 23.88 -22.36
CA LEU A 569 18.80 22.60 -21.72
C LEU A 569 18.81 21.50 -22.79
N GLU A 570 19.72 20.55 -22.66
CA GLU A 570 19.90 19.44 -23.58
C GLU A 570 19.18 18.19 -23.06
N LEU A 571 18.23 17.69 -23.84
CA LEU A 571 17.43 16.51 -23.54
C LEU A 571 17.79 15.38 -24.52
N GLY A 572 18.40 14.32 -24.01
CA GLY A 572 18.85 13.17 -24.81
C GLY A 572 17.83 12.05 -24.77
N PHE A 573 17.15 11.79 -25.88
CA PHE A 573 16.14 10.73 -26.01
C PHE A 573 16.74 9.44 -26.57
N SER A 574 16.21 8.29 -26.15
CA SER A 574 16.57 7.00 -26.74
C SER A 574 16.25 6.98 -28.24
N VAL A 575 17.07 6.32 -29.06
CA VAL A 575 16.82 6.22 -30.51
C VAL A 575 15.57 5.37 -30.80
N GLY A 576 14.61 5.94 -31.51
CA GLY A 576 13.39 5.27 -31.98
C GLY A 576 13.60 4.40 -33.22
N LYS A 577 12.53 3.76 -33.71
CA LYS A 577 12.59 2.80 -34.86
C LYS A 577 13.11 3.44 -36.16
N ASP A 578 12.83 4.72 -36.37
CA ASP A 578 13.15 5.45 -37.60
C ASP A 578 14.29 6.47 -37.40
N ASN A 579 15.17 6.21 -36.41
CA ASN A 579 16.25 7.12 -36.01
C ASN A 579 15.75 8.50 -35.55
N GLU A 580 14.51 8.54 -35.03
CA GLU A 580 13.86 9.70 -34.43
C GLU A 580 13.95 9.67 -32.90
N ALA A 581 13.75 10.82 -32.25
CA ALA A 581 13.73 10.89 -30.79
C ALA A 581 12.61 9.99 -30.24
N GLY A 582 12.99 8.98 -29.46
CA GLY A 582 12.06 8.03 -28.87
C GLY A 582 11.25 8.62 -27.70
N VAL A 583 10.40 7.77 -27.13
CA VAL A 583 9.48 8.13 -26.05
C VAL A 583 10.12 8.09 -24.65
N TRP A 584 11.39 7.68 -24.55
CA TRP A 584 12.11 7.63 -23.28
C TRP A 584 13.24 8.65 -23.27
N LEU A 585 13.23 9.52 -22.26
CA LEU A 585 14.35 10.41 -21.98
C LEU A 585 15.46 9.61 -21.28
N ALA A 586 16.65 9.59 -21.86
CA ALA A 586 17.81 8.90 -21.30
C ALA A 586 18.73 9.86 -20.53
N LYS A 587 18.78 11.13 -20.94
CA LYS A 587 19.71 12.14 -20.40
C LYS A 587 19.13 13.54 -20.33
N VAL A 588 19.61 14.29 -19.35
CA VAL A 588 19.38 15.72 -19.14
C VAL A 588 20.73 16.35 -18.83
N ASP A 589 21.13 17.36 -19.60
CA ASP A 589 22.42 18.04 -19.45
C ASP A 589 22.32 19.51 -19.90
N THR A 590 23.38 20.29 -19.68
CA THR A 590 23.60 21.64 -20.22
C THR A 590 24.54 21.62 -21.43
N THR A 591 25.17 20.48 -21.70
CA THR A 591 26.11 20.27 -22.81
C THR A 591 25.85 18.93 -23.50
N ARG A 592 26.11 18.87 -24.80
CA ARG A 592 25.97 17.63 -25.57
C ARG A 592 27.23 16.77 -25.44
N SER A 593 27.03 15.46 -25.36
CA SER A 593 28.09 14.46 -25.48
C SER A 593 27.94 13.72 -26.80
N ASP A 594 28.99 13.72 -27.62
CA ASP A 594 28.99 13.10 -28.95
C ASP A 594 29.13 11.57 -28.93
N ASP A 595 29.57 11.01 -27.80
CA ASP A 595 29.93 9.58 -27.69
C ASP A 595 28.75 8.63 -27.39
N GLU A 596 27.51 9.10 -27.35
CA GLU A 596 26.38 8.31 -26.84
C GLU A 596 25.20 8.13 -27.82
N PRO A 597 24.55 6.95 -27.82
CA PRO A 597 23.46 6.62 -28.74
C PRO A 597 22.12 7.24 -28.30
N VAL A 598 22.08 8.57 -28.23
CA VAL A 598 20.87 9.35 -27.92
C VAL A 598 20.64 10.44 -28.97
N ILE A 599 19.39 10.86 -29.14
CA ILE A 599 19.02 12.00 -29.97
C ILE A 599 18.82 13.20 -29.08
N TRP A 600 19.74 14.16 -29.18
CA TRP A 600 19.72 15.40 -28.41
C TRP A 600 18.72 16.41 -28.97
N LYS A 601 17.95 17.03 -28.08
CA LYS A 601 17.05 18.15 -28.35
C LYS A 601 17.35 19.29 -27.39
N SER A 602 17.46 20.51 -27.90
CA SER A 602 17.77 21.70 -27.11
C SER A 602 16.50 22.47 -26.78
N VAL A 603 16.39 22.89 -25.52
CA VAL A 603 15.30 23.72 -25.01
C VAL A 603 15.88 24.98 -24.39
N ARG A 604 15.33 26.16 -24.72
CA ARG A 604 15.81 27.43 -24.16
C ARG A 604 15.37 27.59 -22.71
N TRP A 605 16.17 28.28 -21.90
CA TRP A 605 15.86 28.62 -20.50
C TRP A 605 14.79 29.72 -20.33
N GLU A 606 13.72 29.63 -21.10
CA GLU A 606 12.59 30.56 -21.06
C GLU A 606 11.26 29.79 -21.06
N GLY A 607 10.21 30.44 -20.59
CA GLY A 607 8.86 29.84 -20.57
C GLY A 607 8.74 28.66 -19.60
N MET A 608 8.03 27.61 -20.05
CA MET A 608 7.70 26.43 -19.25
C MET A 608 8.01 25.13 -19.98
N LEU A 609 8.48 24.14 -19.22
CA LEU A 609 8.59 22.76 -19.67
C LEU A 609 7.35 22.00 -19.19
N GLN A 610 6.59 21.43 -20.11
CA GLN A 610 5.46 20.56 -19.82
C GLN A 610 5.89 19.11 -20.01
N TRP A 611 5.53 18.27 -19.05
CA TRP A 611 5.88 16.86 -19.02
C TRP A 611 4.61 16.03 -18.92
N TRP A 612 4.38 15.26 -19.98
CA TRP A 612 3.27 14.33 -20.09
C TRP A 612 3.82 12.92 -19.93
N LEU A 613 3.35 12.19 -18.93
CA LEU A 613 3.83 10.86 -18.63
C LEU A 613 2.75 9.82 -18.84
N HIS A 614 3.15 8.70 -19.43
CA HIS A 614 2.35 7.49 -19.55
C HIS A 614 2.71 6.48 -18.45
N GLY A 615 1.79 5.56 -18.14
CA GLY A 615 1.93 4.59 -17.03
C GLY A 615 3.06 3.56 -17.16
N ASP A 616 3.75 3.51 -18.29
CA ASP A 616 4.91 2.64 -18.55
C ASP A 616 6.25 3.41 -18.57
N GLY A 617 6.25 4.69 -18.16
CA GLY A 617 7.43 5.54 -18.11
C GLY A 617 7.78 6.21 -19.45
N CYS A 618 6.95 6.05 -20.48
CA CYS A 618 7.05 6.88 -21.68
C CYS A 618 6.68 8.34 -21.35
N CYS A 619 7.34 9.29 -22.02
CA CYS A 619 7.08 10.71 -21.83
C CYS A 619 6.92 11.46 -23.16
N GLU A 620 6.07 12.48 -23.15
CA GLU A 620 6.02 13.52 -24.17
C GLU A 620 6.34 14.86 -23.51
N ILE A 621 7.35 15.55 -24.04
CA ILE A 621 7.88 16.79 -23.46
C ILE A 621 7.58 17.93 -24.43
N TYR A 622 6.97 18.98 -23.89
CA TYR A 622 6.68 20.19 -24.65
C TYR A 622 7.34 21.40 -24.02
N HIS A 623 7.78 22.32 -24.88
CA HIS A 623 8.29 23.62 -24.49
C HIS A 623 7.26 24.69 -24.85
N LEU A 624 6.73 25.37 -23.84
CA LEU A 624 5.93 26.58 -24.01
C LEU A 624 6.87 27.77 -23.89
N ASP A 625 7.15 28.45 -25.00
CA ASP A 625 8.10 29.56 -25.04
C ASP A 625 7.58 30.83 -24.31
N GLY A 626 8.41 31.86 -24.22
CA GLY A 626 8.02 33.14 -23.61
C GLY A 626 6.92 33.91 -24.38
N ALA A 627 6.64 33.53 -25.63
CA ALA A 627 5.61 34.12 -26.47
C ALA A 627 4.29 33.33 -26.44
N GLY A 628 4.25 32.17 -25.78
CA GLY A 628 3.07 31.31 -25.66
C GLY A 628 2.93 30.26 -26.75
N HIS A 629 3.96 30.02 -27.57
CA HIS A 629 3.95 28.94 -28.56
C HIS A 629 4.39 27.63 -27.91
N LEU A 630 3.65 26.56 -28.21
CA LEU A 630 3.90 25.22 -27.68
C LEU A 630 4.54 24.33 -28.75
N PHE A 631 5.73 23.81 -28.47
CA PHE A 631 6.47 22.91 -29.35
C PHE A 631 6.67 21.54 -28.69
N GLN A 632 6.46 20.46 -29.44
CA GLN A 632 6.81 19.12 -28.96
C GLN A 632 8.30 18.90 -29.17
N VAL A 633 9.06 18.81 -28.07
CA VAL A 633 10.53 18.79 -28.09
C VAL A 633 11.07 17.60 -28.90
N GLN A 634 10.40 16.46 -28.85
CA GLN A 634 10.82 15.26 -29.59
C GLN A 634 10.68 15.41 -31.11
N LEU A 635 9.69 16.17 -31.59
CA LEU A 635 9.44 16.40 -33.02
C LEU A 635 10.16 17.64 -33.57
N ASP A 636 10.70 18.49 -32.69
CA ASP A 636 11.31 19.75 -33.08
C ASP A 636 12.57 19.49 -33.94
N GLY A 637 12.56 19.96 -35.19
CA GLY A 637 13.57 19.65 -36.22
C GLY A 637 13.15 18.69 -37.34
N ILE A 638 11.91 18.19 -37.34
CA ILE A 638 11.31 17.59 -38.54
C ILE A 638 10.67 18.74 -39.34
N GLU A 639 11.33 19.19 -40.41
CA GLU A 639 10.66 19.99 -41.44
C GLU A 639 9.52 19.13 -42.00
N ARG A 640 8.28 19.38 -41.56
CA ARG A 640 7.09 18.88 -42.25
C ARG A 640 6.96 19.69 -43.54
N GLY A 641 7.62 19.20 -44.58
CA GLY A 641 7.44 19.66 -45.97
C GLY A 641 6.04 19.37 -46.48
#